data_AF-A0A1J5TIQ2-F1
#
_entry.id   AF-A0A1J5TIQ2-F1
#
_cell.length_a   1.000
_cell.length_b   1.000
_cell.length_c   1.000
_cell.angle_alpha   90.00
_cell.angle_beta   90.00
_cell.angle_gamma   90.00
#
_symmetry.space_group_name_H-M   'P 1'
#
loop_
_entity.id
_entity.type
_entity.pdbx_description
1 polymer ?
#
loop_
_entity_poly.entity_id
_entity_poly.type
_entity_poly.pdbx_seq_one_letter_code
_entity_poly.pdbx_strand_id
1 'polypeptide(L)'
;MIIKQILSYSITFLFIGIAFSGCLDDTSSSITDTEAWVDPIVESENCENCTGLDQNHQHTNLMQHFLQTDNITLIDYHNLNCDGNEKPPAELDNTAGRPCYPEYKNVAPTPGDNSEIAIEGNFLEDCVKVGTQGGCYAYVSSYNQFEILDISEPNNIILLSTYYAEVARIIDIKVTQDNNWVLINHELTNSELDPIPNDDDGNSGANRLDLIDVSDKSYPVKRAEWNNPPAGFHNQDIHVYCSNDIPDWNTEDCEVFLFGADPYPEINGAGLYKGTQIFYAPDGLESFIQGENESKEIVRWGGYSPDPATTCGGTVFNHDNVIHRHPITNQILLYVSYWDAGLRILDVSNPPPVADPNGLTWPQNNEVGRWLGCPTDSSGWYGPEGGGHAGMSAEVWTSKLEGNGWIHYAVPYDHLICNGISEYVDESEWPDSCGTGPDDSEFGVNWRHYTLIAPEYGQNDNHTGYLRTIDTTDPAEPFLVSEWKLPGKGVRSDGSEHEHHFIPNIYIYSPHNGDTGTNGNVYWTHYHAGTWITGHDRIWETIVWKDGIVSPELGWQAIEKMGTTDTLGYYLPHGPDWLDNATEELGYDMADCWASCMIPFDWGLQYDPRGYVFVSEMVTGIYVIQYDGDKVPEYNYPPLFNQ
;
A
#
# COMPACT_ATOMS: atom_id res chain seq x y z
N MET A 1 69.17 -17.46 -7.23
CA MET A 1 70.12 -18.53 -7.66
C MET A 1 69.32 -19.84 -7.63
N ILE A 2 68.65 -20.22 -8.74
CA ILE A 2 68.92 -21.42 -9.58
C ILE A 2 69.18 -22.68 -8.72
N ILE A 3 68.35 -23.74 -8.69
CA ILE A 3 68.17 -24.84 -9.71
C ILE A 3 66.84 -25.58 -9.38
N LYS A 4 65.81 -25.63 -10.25
CA LYS A 4 65.38 -26.74 -11.19
C LYS A 4 64.86 -28.07 -10.54
N GLN A 5 63.94 -28.88 -11.10
CA GLN A 5 62.98 -28.80 -12.25
C GLN A 5 61.95 -29.97 -12.26
N ILE A 6 60.72 -29.70 -12.73
CA ILE A 6 59.83 -30.50 -13.64
C ILE A 6 59.38 -31.95 -13.29
N LEU A 7 58.05 -32.11 -13.19
CA LEU A 7 57.11 -32.97 -13.99
C LEU A 7 55.69 -32.58 -13.53
N SER A 8 54.70 -32.08 -14.31
CA SER A 8 54.26 -32.32 -15.71
C SER A 8 53.71 -33.75 -15.91
N TYR A 9 52.55 -34.02 -16.50
CA TYR A 9 51.57 -33.24 -17.31
C TYR A 9 50.15 -33.42 -16.71
N SER A 10 49.04 -32.75 -17.09
CA SER A 10 48.72 -31.68 -18.07
C SER A 10 47.52 -30.85 -17.49
N ILE A 11 46.60 -30.13 -18.14
CA ILE A 11 46.16 -29.86 -19.54
C ILE A 11 46.04 -28.32 -19.72
N THR A 12 45.75 -27.79 -20.91
CA THR A 12 45.48 -26.36 -21.18
C THR A 12 44.52 -26.20 -22.38
N PHE A 13 43.78 -25.08 -22.44
CA PHE A 13 42.95 -24.48 -23.54
C PHE A 13 43.10 -25.06 -24.99
N LEU A 14 42.10 -24.99 -25.89
CA LEU A 14 41.44 -23.76 -26.37
C LEU A 14 40.25 -24.05 -27.35
N PHE A 15 39.17 -23.24 -27.29
CA PHE A 15 38.20 -22.76 -28.33
C PHE A 15 37.76 -23.56 -29.60
N ILE A 16 36.57 -23.12 -30.09
CA ILE A 16 35.95 -23.27 -31.43
C ILE A 16 35.14 -24.55 -31.69
N GLY A 17 33.86 -24.38 -32.03
CA GLY A 17 32.92 -25.48 -32.33
C GLY A 17 31.56 -25.11 -32.94
N ILE A 18 31.31 -23.88 -33.41
CA ILE A 18 30.06 -23.54 -34.12
C ILE A 18 30.23 -23.83 -35.62
N ALA A 19 29.49 -24.82 -36.15
CA ALA A 19 28.74 -24.77 -37.41
C ALA A 19 28.24 -26.18 -37.86
N PHE A 20 27.15 -26.20 -38.62
CA PHE A 20 26.61 -27.36 -39.36
C PHE A 20 26.11 -28.57 -38.55
N SER A 21 24.91 -28.43 -37.98
CA SER A 21 23.89 -29.48 -38.20
C SER A 21 23.02 -29.04 -39.38
N GLY A 22 22.71 -29.96 -40.30
CA GLY A 22 21.93 -29.66 -41.50
C GLY A 22 20.84 -30.70 -41.72
N CYS A 23 19.58 -30.24 -41.72
CA CYS A 23 18.38 -30.88 -42.24
C CYS A 23 18.27 -32.41 -42.09
N LEU A 24 17.61 -32.85 -41.01
CA LEU A 24 16.56 -33.86 -41.10
C LEU A 24 15.37 -33.39 -40.26
N ASP A 25 14.18 -33.35 -40.88
CA ASP A 25 12.93 -33.25 -40.14
C ASP A 25 12.64 -34.57 -39.41
N ASP A 26 12.21 -34.49 -38.15
CA ASP A 26 10.99 -35.19 -37.73
C ASP A 26 10.42 -34.52 -36.46
N THR A 27 9.11 -34.69 -36.22
CA THR A 27 8.35 -33.78 -35.35
C THR A 27 8.37 -34.13 -33.86
N SER A 28 9.18 -33.42 -33.06
CA SER A 28 8.88 -33.14 -31.64
C SER A 28 9.75 -32.01 -31.07
N SER A 29 9.30 -30.76 -31.19
CA SER A 29 9.87 -29.65 -30.42
C SER A 29 9.39 -29.75 -28.97
N SER A 30 10.19 -30.37 -28.10
CA SER A 30 10.08 -30.13 -26.66
C SER A 30 10.21 -28.64 -26.41
N ILE A 31 9.22 -28.04 -25.74
CA ILE A 31 9.36 -26.70 -25.18
C ILE A 31 10.59 -26.76 -24.27
N THR A 32 11.53 -25.83 -24.48
CA THR A 32 12.61 -25.62 -23.51
C THR A 32 11.98 -25.07 -22.25
N ASP A 33 12.24 -25.70 -21.10
CA ASP A 33 11.71 -25.24 -19.82
C ASP A 33 12.05 -23.75 -19.62
N THR A 34 11.03 -22.90 -19.75
CA THR A 34 10.96 -21.67 -18.98
C THR A 34 10.97 -22.08 -17.51
N GLU A 35 11.78 -21.43 -16.68
CA GLU A 35 11.79 -21.69 -15.24
C GLU A 35 10.35 -21.62 -14.72
N ALA A 36 9.89 -22.74 -14.16
CA ALA A 36 8.47 -22.95 -13.92
C ALA A 36 8.07 -22.14 -12.68
N TRP A 37 7.49 -20.97 -12.95
CA TRP A 37 6.95 -20.07 -11.92
C TRP A 37 6.12 -20.87 -10.91
N VAL A 38 6.52 -20.77 -9.64
CA VAL A 38 5.85 -21.44 -8.53
C VAL A 38 4.65 -20.60 -8.13
N ASP A 39 3.49 -21.24 -8.07
CA ASP A 39 2.29 -20.65 -7.49
C ASP A 39 2.46 -20.63 -5.95
N PRO A 40 2.53 -19.46 -5.31
CA PRO A 40 2.74 -19.39 -3.87
C PRO A 40 1.45 -19.55 -3.07
N ILE A 41 0.28 -19.63 -3.73
CA ILE A 41 -1.03 -19.67 -3.08
C ILE A 41 -1.53 -21.12 -3.09
N VAL A 42 -0.96 -21.93 -2.19
CA VAL A 42 -1.18 -23.39 -2.20
C VAL A 42 -2.15 -23.81 -1.09
N GLU A 43 -3.28 -24.41 -1.48
CA GLU A 43 -4.47 -24.62 -0.64
C GLU A 43 -4.35 -25.77 0.40
N SER A 44 -3.22 -25.88 1.10
CA SER A 44 -2.83 -27.09 1.85
C SER A 44 -2.92 -27.02 3.38
N GLU A 45 -3.94 -26.35 3.87
CA GLU A 45 -4.19 -26.16 5.30
C GLU A 45 -4.38 -27.45 6.12
N ASN A 46 -4.94 -28.50 5.51
CA ASN A 46 -5.33 -29.73 6.21
C ASN A 46 -5.06 -31.01 5.39
N CYS A 47 -4.11 -30.96 4.46
CA CYS A 47 -3.98 -31.99 3.43
C CYS A 47 -3.09 -33.19 3.85
N GLU A 48 -3.63 -34.11 4.67
CA GLU A 48 -2.93 -35.35 5.10
C GLU A 48 -2.33 -36.22 3.95
N ASN A 49 -2.73 -35.99 2.69
CA ASN A 49 -2.31 -36.80 1.53
C ASN A 49 -1.85 -35.97 0.31
N CYS A 50 -1.57 -34.67 0.46
CA CYS A 50 -1.02 -33.86 -0.63
C CYS A 50 0.39 -34.31 -1.03
N THR A 51 0.84 -33.99 -2.25
CA THR A 51 2.14 -34.43 -2.79
C THR A 51 2.76 -33.42 -3.74
N GLY A 52 3.89 -32.83 -3.37
CA GLY A 52 4.54 -31.78 -4.15
C GLY A 52 4.95 -30.63 -3.25
N LEU A 53 4.83 -29.41 -3.77
CA LEU A 53 5.02 -28.16 -3.01
C LEU A 53 3.98 -28.04 -1.89
N ASP A 54 2.78 -28.52 -2.16
CA ASP A 54 1.61 -28.71 -1.29
C ASP A 54 1.90 -29.34 0.10
N GLN A 55 3.04 -29.99 0.33
CA GLN A 55 3.38 -30.51 1.67
C GLN A 55 4.12 -29.50 2.56
N ASN A 56 4.59 -28.38 2.00
CA ASN A 56 5.54 -27.47 2.61
C ASN A 56 5.09 -25.99 2.47
N HIS A 57 3.80 -25.74 2.63
CA HIS A 57 3.21 -24.39 2.67
C HIS A 57 2.01 -24.43 3.61
N GLN A 58 2.11 -23.76 4.76
CA GLN A 58 1.09 -23.76 5.82
C GLN A 58 1.12 -22.44 6.57
N HIS A 59 -0.03 -21.77 6.65
CA HIS A 59 -0.19 -20.44 7.26
C HIS A 59 0.00 -20.40 8.79
N THR A 60 0.40 -21.52 9.38
CA THR A 60 0.77 -21.71 10.79
C THR A 60 2.27 -22.03 10.99
N ASN A 61 3.09 -22.04 9.94
CA ASN A 61 4.51 -22.41 10.03
C ASN A 61 5.40 -21.53 9.13
N LEU A 62 6.02 -20.50 9.73
CA LEU A 62 6.82 -19.50 9.01
C LEU A 62 7.98 -20.10 8.19
N MET A 63 8.61 -21.16 8.69
CA MET A 63 9.71 -21.84 8.02
C MET A 63 9.28 -22.64 6.77
N GLN A 64 8.03 -22.48 6.31
CA GLN A 64 7.49 -23.00 5.06
C GLN A 64 7.21 -21.91 4.01
N HIS A 65 7.40 -20.62 4.33
CA HIS A 65 7.12 -19.50 3.40
C HIS A 65 8.34 -19.01 2.62
N PHE A 66 9.39 -19.83 2.49
CA PHE A 66 10.55 -19.59 1.61
C PHE A 66 10.16 -19.71 0.12
N LEU A 67 9.25 -18.85 -0.31
CA LEU A 67 8.66 -18.76 -1.64
C LEU A 67 8.78 -17.31 -2.11
N GLN A 68 9.61 -17.10 -3.12
CA GLN A 68 9.79 -15.84 -3.83
C GLN A 68 10.21 -16.16 -5.27
N THR A 69 10.15 -15.18 -6.17
CA THR A 69 10.80 -15.30 -7.48
C THR A 69 12.31 -15.05 -7.37
N ASP A 70 13.11 -15.73 -8.21
CA ASP A 70 14.59 -15.65 -8.22
C ASP A 70 15.17 -14.24 -8.47
N ASN A 71 14.31 -13.30 -8.88
CA ASN A 71 14.61 -11.89 -9.17
C ASN A 71 14.28 -10.94 -8.01
N ILE A 72 13.93 -11.46 -6.83
CA ILE A 72 13.75 -10.69 -5.58
C ILE A 72 14.81 -11.12 -4.56
N THR A 73 15.24 -10.19 -3.72
CA THR A 73 16.24 -10.40 -2.66
C THR A 73 15.75 -9.82 -1.34
N LEU A 74 15.83 -10.57 -0.25
CA LEU A 74 15.68 -10.05 1.12
C LEU A 74 16.94 -9.23 1.49
N ILE A 75 16.75 -7.96 1.84
CA ILE A 75 17.80 -6.97 2.09
C ILE A 75 18.06 -6.80 3.59
N ASP A 76 16.99 -6.73 4.38
CA ASP A 76 17.01 -6.63 5.85
C ASP A 76 15.66 -7.07 6.44
N TYR A 77 15.63 -7.30 7.75
CA TYR A 77 14.43 -7.58 8.52
C TYR A 77 14.60 -7.01 9.94
N HIS A 78 13.52 -6.47 10.51
CA HIS A 78 13.50 -5.97 11.90
C HIS A 78 12.20 -6.38 12.60
N ASN A 79 12.34 -7.19 13.65
CA ASN A 79 11.24 -7.70 14.47
C ASN A 79 10.58 -6.67 15.41
N LEU A 80 10.69 -5.36 15.10
CA LEU A 80 10.27 -4.20 15.91
C LEU A 80 10.63 -4.17 17.42
N ASN A 81 11.44 -5.09 17.95
CA ASN A 81 11.71 -5.15 19.39
C ASN A 81 12.62 -3.99 19.87
N CYS A 82 12.13 -3.20 20.84
CA CYS A 82 12.83 -2.06 21.45
C CYS A 82 13.69 -2.44 22.67
N ASP A 83 13.10 -3.18 23.62
CA ASP A 83 13.71 -3.55 24.90
C ASP A 83 13.18 -4.86 25.53
N GLY A 84 12.28 -5.56 24.83
CA GLY A 84 11.54 -6.73 25.30
C GLY A 84 10.22 -6.44 26.05
N ASN A 85 9.78 -5.19 26.13
CA ASN A 85 8.50 -4.80 26.74
C ASN A 85 7.57 -4.10 25.73
N GLU A 86 6.26 -4.34 25.80
CA GLU A 86 5.25 -3.59 25.02
C GLU A 86 4.97 -2.21 25.64
N LYS A 87 4.83 -2.14 26.97
CA LYS A 87 4.47 -0.91 27.70
C LYS A 87 5.71 -0.21 28.28
N PRO A 88 5.81 1.14 28.18
CA PRO A 88 6.80 1.92 28.92
C PRO A 88 6.86 1.59 30.43
N PRO A 89 8.04 1.65 31.06
CA PRO A 89 8.15 1.68 32.51
C PRO A 89 7.36 2.87 33.07
N ALA A 90 6.65 2.67 34.18
CA ALA A 90 5.82 3.70 34.84
C ALA A 90 6.61 4.86 35.52
N GLU A 91 7.83 5.11 35.06
CA GLU A 91 8.68 6.27 35.36
C GLU A 91 8.80 7.23 34.16
N LEU A 92 8.39 6.80 32.95
CA LEU A 92 8.16 7.66 31.79
C LEU A 92 6.72 8.19 31.82
N ASP A 93 6.46 9.35 31.20
CA ASP A 93 5.09 9.81 30.96
C ASP A 93 4.44 8.91 29.89
N ASN A 94 3.15 8.64 30.01
CA ASN A 94 2.52 7.49 29.35
C ASN A 94 2.41 7.62 27.81
N THR A 95 2.68 8.80 27.26
CA THR A 95 2.75 9.08 25.81
C THR A 95 4.14 9.53 25.34
N ALA A 96 5.15 9.53 26.22
CA ALA A 96 6.51 9.96 25.88
C ALA A 96 7.34 8.79 25.35
N GLY A 97 8.18 9.06 24.33
CA GLY A 97 8.85 8.00 23.60
C GLY A 97 9.92 7.21 24.36
N ARG A 98 10.09 5.94 24.00
CA ARG A 98 11.08 5.03 24.61
C ARG A 98 12.37 4.96 23.78
N PRO A 99 13.57 5.21 24.35
CA PRO A 99 14.82 5.05 23.62
C PRO A 99 15.14 3.57 23.40
N CYS A 100 15.25 3.16 22.14
CA CYS A 100 15.57 1.78 21.76
C CYS A 100 17.06 1.62 21.44
N TYR A 101 17.58 0.39 21.56
CA TYR A 101 19.01 0.11 21.38
C TYR A 101 19.24 -0.96 20.30
N PRO A 102 20.26 -0.81 19.41
CA PRO A 102 20.50 -1.76 18.32
C PRO A 102 20.72 -3.22 18.75
N GLU A 103 21.14 -3.49 19.98
CA GLU A 103 21.25 -4.86 20.52
C GLU A 103 19.92 -5.61 20.70
N TYR A 104 18.76 -4.97 20.51
CA TYR A 104 17.44 -5.63 20.54
C TYR A 104 16.89 -5.99 19.15
N LYS A 105 17.48 -5.46 18.06
CA LYS A 105 17.10 -5.82 16.69
C LYS A 105 17.25 -7.32 16.49
N ASN A 106 16.16 -8.00 16.15
CA ASN A 106 16.08 -9.43 15.89
C ASN A 106 16.49 -10.28 17.11
N VAL A 107 16.00 -9.87 18.27
CA VAL A 107 16.03 -10.61 19.54
C VAL A 107 14.60 -10.80 20.04
N ALA A 108 14.27 -12.00 20.55
CA ALA A 108 12.95 -12.30 21.11
C ALA A 108 12.56 -11.41 22.32
N PRO A 109 11.26 -11.19 22.54
CA PRO A 109 10.15 -11.52 21.65
C PRO A 109 10.05 -10.53 20.48
N THR A 110 9.50 -10.97 19.35
CA THR A 110 8.82 -10.07 18.41
C THR A 110 7.54 -9.54 19.09
N PRO A 111 7.24 -8.23 19.07
CA PRO A 111 6.02 -7.68 19.70
C PRO A 111 4.72 -8.23 19.10
N GLY A 112 4.73 -8.50 17.79
CA GLY A 112 3.53 -8.83 17.02
C GLY A 112 2.71 -7.59 16.65
N ASP A 113 1.57 -7.85 16.00
CA ASP A 113 0.50 -6.88 15.76
C ASP A 113 0.91 -5.60 14.99
N ASN A 114 1.88 -5.74 14.08
CA ASN A 114 2.28 -4.67 13.16
C ASN A 114 1.16 -4.41 12.15
N SER A 115 1.01 -3.18 11.68
CA SER A 115 -0.10 -2.79 10.81
C SER A 115 0.39 -1.85 9.70
N GLU A 116 -0.20 -0.66 9.55
CA GLU A 116 0.22 0.31 8.54
C GLU A 116 1.70 0.71 8.72
N ILE A 117 2.37 0.94 7.59
CA ILE A 117 3.72 1.52 7.50
C ILE A 117 3.67 2.72 6.56
N ALA A 118 4.26 3.83 6.99
CA ALA A 118 4.49 5.03 6.18
C ALA A 118 5.99 5.35 6.17
N ILE A 119 6.53 5.82 5.04
CA ILE A 119 7.93 6.27 4.95
C ILE A 119 8.01 7.73 4.49
N GLU A 120 9.03 8.45 4.97
CA GLU A 120 9.30 9.82 4.50
C GLU A 120 10.81 10.13 4.66
N GLY A 121 11.36 10.98 3.80
CA GLY A 121 12.77 11.38 3.82
C GLY A 121 13.33 11.98 2.53
N ASN A 122 14.56 12.47 2.61
CA ASN A 122 15.30 12.92 1.42
C ASN A 122 15.93 11.72 0.65
N PHE A 123 15.09 10.78 0.19
CA PHE A 123 15.50 9.55 -0.51
C PHE A 123 16.41 9.84 -1.71
N LEU A 124 16.05 10.83 -2.53
CA LEU A 124 16.82 11.26 -3.71
C LEU A 124 18.11 12.03 -3.38
N GLU A 125 18.38 12.32 -2.09
CA GLU A 125 19.66 12.82 -1.58
C GLU A 125 20.45 11.74 -0.83
N ASP A 126 20.13 10.46 -1.05
CA ASP A 126 20.66 9.29 -0.31
C ASP A 126 20.49 9.41 1.21
N CYS A 127 19.35 9.96 1.65
CA CYS A 127 18.99 10.14 3.06
C CYS A 127 20.03 10.93 3.88
N VAL A 128 20.78 11.83 3.23
CA VAL A 128 21.89 12.55 3.86
C VAL A 128 21.40 13.47 4.99
N LYS A 129 21.95 13.25 6.19
CA LYS A 129 21.64 14.00 7.42
C LYS A 129 22.57 15.19 7.61
N VAL A 130 22.02 16.40 7.71
CA VAL A 130 22.74 17.66 7.93
C VAL A 130 22.32 18.26 9.28
N GLY A 131 23.00 17.85 10.34
CA GLY A 131 22.65 18.27 11.70
C GLY A 131 21.43 17.53 12.23
N THR A 132 20.27 18.18 12.21
CA THR A 132 18.96 17.60 12.58
C THR A 132 17.96 17.63 11.42
N GLN A 133 18.43 17.85 10.19
CA GLN A 133 17.62 17.87 8.97
C GLN A 133 18.07 16.75 8.02
N GLY A 134 17.13 16.25 7.20
CA GLY A 134 17.36 15.09 6.34
C GLY A 134 17.39 13.76 7.09
N GLY A 135 17.66 12.68 6.36
CA GLY A 135 17.38 11.32 6.78
C GLY A 135 16.12 10.76 6.14
N CYS A 136 16.03 9.44 6.13
CA CYS A 136 14.81 8.72 5.79
C CYS A 136 14.36 7.86 6.96
N TYR A 137 13.07 7.87 7.23
CA TYR A 137 12.47 7.26 8.39
C TYR A 137 11.21 6.49 7.99
N ALA A 138 11.00 5.34 8.62
CA ALA A 138 9.75 4.60 8.54
C ALA A 138 9.01 4.68 9.87
N TYR A 139 7.69 4.77 9.78
CA TYR A 139 6.76 4.86 10.89
C TYR A 139 5.80 3.69 10.79
N VAL A 140 5.74 2.85 11.82
CA VAL A 140 4.97 1.59 11.78
C VAL A 140 4.07 1.53 12.99
N SER A 141 2.76 1.34 12.82
CA SER A 141 1.86 1.11 13.94
C SER A 141 1.89 -0.34 14.42
N SER A 142 2.08 -0.57 15.72
CA SER A 142 2.05 -1.90 16.35
C SER A 142 1.19 -1.90 17.63
N TYR A 143 -0.04 -2.40 17.49
CA TYR A 143 -1.05 -2.50 18.56
C TYR A 143 -1.20 -1.22 19.42
N ASN A 144 -0.58 -1.12 20.59
CA ASN A 144 -0.71 0.03 21.52
C ASN A 144 0.41 1.06 21.37
N GLN A 145 1.21 0.99 20.30
CA GLN A 145 2.31 1.91 20.03
C GLN A 145 2.55 2.11 18.53
N PHE A 146 3.48 3.00 18.18
CA PHE A 146 4.12 3.00 16.87
C PHE A 146 5.63 3.17 16.99
N GLU A 147 6.37 2.55 16.08
CA GLU A 147 7.82 2.58 15.95
C GLU A 147 8.29 3.71 15.03
N ILE A 148 9.43 4.32 15.36
CA ILE A 148 10.17 5.25 14.48
C ILE A 148 11.50 4.59 14.11
N LEU A 149 11.61 4.12 12.87
CA LEU A 149 12.80 3.47 12.32
C LEU A 149 13.66 4.47 11.53
N ASP A 150 14.98 4.40 11.67
CA ASP A 150 15.93 4.95 10.72
C ASP A 150 16.08 3.95 9.56
N ILE A 151 15.71 4.36 8.35
CA ILE A 151 15.83 3.57 7.11
C ILE A 151 16.83 4.17 6.12
N SER A 152 17.68 5.08 6.61
CA SER A 152 18.73 5.72 5.78
C SER A 152 19.70 4.70 5.18
N GLU A 153 19.91 3.55 5.86
CA GLU A 153 20.57 2.36 5.31
C GLU A 153 19.53 1.21 5.21
N PRO A 154 18.92 0.94 4.04
CA PRO A 154 17.90 -0.11 3.88
C PRO A 154 18.35 -1.55 4.24
N ASN A 155 19.67 -1.80 4.24
CA ASN A 155 20.27 -3.07 4.68
C ASN A 155 20.69 -3.10 6.16
N ASN A 156 20.38 -2.03 6.90
CA ASN A 156 20.73 -1.84 8.31
C ASN A 156 19.72 -0.89 8.99
N ILE A 157 18.43 -1.23 8.97
CA ILE A 157 17.37 -0.42 9.58
C ILE A 157 17.47 -0.47 11.12
N ILE A 158 17.26 0.67 11.79
CA ILE A 158 17.48 0.83 13.24
C ILE A 158 16.25 1.47 13.90
N LEU A 159 15.63 0.79 14.86
CA LEU A 159 14.60 1.39 15.70
C LEU A 159 15.20 2.48 16.62
N LEU A 160 14.70 3.71 16.50
CA LEU A 160 15.15 4.88 17.27
C LEU A 160 14.32 5.10 18.53
N SER A 161 12.99 5.07 18.37
CA SER A 161 12.03 5.34 19.45
C SER A 161 10.68 4.68 19.16
N THR A 162 9.85 4.56 20.18
CA THR A 162 8.42 4.17 20.07
C THR A 162 7.54 5.23 20.71
N TYR A 163 6.33 5.49 20.21
CA TYR A 163 5.27 6.25 20.90
C TYR A 163 4.22 5.27 21.44
N TYR A 164 3.86 5.34 22.72
CA TYR A 164 2.86 4.45 23.34
C TYR A 164 1.52 5.16 23.60
N ALA A 165 0.42 4.42 23.50
CA ALA A 165 -0.94 4.91 23.73
C ALA A 165 -1.71 4.05 24.74
N GLU A 166 -2.45 4.69 25.64
CA GLU A 166 -3.16 4.01 26.74
C GLU A 166 -4.64 3.68 26.44
N VAL A 167 -5.18 4.06 25.29
CA VAL A 167 -6.63 4.18 25.09
C VAL A 167 -7.22 3.07 24.21
N ALA A 168 -6.64 2.85 23.03
CA ALA A 168 -7.04 1.82 22.08
C ALA A 168 -5.96 1.63 21.01
N ARG A 169 -6.09 0.54 20.23
CA ARG A 169 -5.13 0.08 19.23
C ARG A 169 -4.92 1.12 18.13
N ILE A 170 -3.68 1.25 17.67
CA ILE A 170 -3.26 2.02 16.49
C ILE A 170 -3.15 1.03 15.34
N ILE A 171 -3.98 1.23 14.31
CA ILE A 171 -4.03 0.36 13.11
C ILE A 171 -3.54 1.12 11.87
N ASP A 172 -3.65 2.45 11.89
CA ASP A 172 -3.25 3.33 10.80
C ASP A 172 -2.29 4.44 11.27
N ILE A 173 -1.36 4.78 10.38
CA ILE A 173 -0.36 5.84 10.52
C ILE A 173 -0.19 6.60 9.19
N LYS A 174 -0.13 7.94 9.27
CA LYS A 174 0.17 8.84 8.14
C LYS A 174 1.15 9.94 8.58
N VAL A 175 1.97 10.43 7.66
CA VAL A 175 3.14 11.29 7.97
C VAL A 175 3.14 12.51 7.05
N THR A 176 3.53 13.68 7.56
CA THR A 176 3.67 14.88 6.74
C THR A 176 4.99 14.89 5.95
N GLN A 177 4.97 15.43 4.72
CA GLN A 177 6.14 15.51 3.82
C GLN A 177 7.35 16.29 4.38
N ASP A 178 7.16 17.10 5.42
CA ASP A 178 8.27 17.75 6.13
C ASP A 178 8.97 16.82 7.15
N ASN A 179 8.45 15.60 7.30
CA ASN A 179 8.91 14.54 8.19
C ASN A 179 8.87 14.92 9.68
N ASN A 180 8.04 15.87 10.10
CA ASN A 180 7.98 16.32 11.50
C ASN A 180 6.70 15.91 12.24
N TRP A 181 5.67 15.43 11.55
CA TRP A 181 4.38 15.14 12.16
C TRP A 181 3.80 13.80 11.71
N VAL A 182 3.21 13.09 12.68
CA VAL A 182 2.52 11.83 12.49
C VAL A 182 1.07 11.98 12.93
N LEU A 183 0.15 11.58 12.07
CA LEU A 183 -1.26 11.38 12.39
C LEU A 183 -1.48 9.87 12.62
N ILE A 184 -2.10 9.51 13.75
CA ILE A 184 -2.52 8.12 14.03
C ILE A 184 -4.00 8.06 14.37
N ASN A 185 -4.63 6.94 14.04
CA ASN A 185 -6.02 6.64 14.36
C ASN A 185 -6.10 5.49 15.37
N HIS A 186 -6.85 5.72 16.45
CA HIS A 186 -7.15 4.72 17.47
C HIS A 186 -8.50 4.04 17.19
N GLU A 187 -8.50 2.71 17.04
CA GLU A 187 -9.68 1.88 16.79
C GLU A 187 -9.91 0.81 17.88
N LEU A 188 -11.17 0.65 18.29
CA LEU A 188 -11.60 -0.31 19.31
C LEU A 188 -12.15 -1.61 18.67
N THR A 189 -11.26 -2.48 18.23
CA THR A 189 -11.63 -3.80 17.69
C THR A 189 -11.99 -4.80 18.80
N ASN A 190 -13.30 -4.94 19.06
CA ASN A 190 -13.95 -6.00 19.86
C ASN A 190 -13.67 -6.06 21.39
N SER A 191 -14.59 -5.48 22.17
CA SER A 191 -14.60 -5.47 23.64
C SER A 191 -14.84 -6.82 24.35
N GLU A 192 -14.93 -7.95 23.64
CA GLU A 192 -14.87 -9.29 24.27
C GLU A 192 -13.45 -9.86 24.35
N LEU A 193 -12.51 -9.30 23.58
CA LEU A 193 -11.08 -9.64 23.63
C LEU A 193 -10.26 -8.55 24.32
N ASP A 194 -10.57 -7.28 24.08
CA ASP A 194 -9.88 -6.14 24.71
C ASP A 194 -10.52 -5.78 26.07
N PRO A 195 -9.85 -6.06 27.21
CA PRO A 195 -10.44 -5.85 28.53
C PRO A 195 -10.36 -4.37 28.94
N ILE A 196 -11.45 -3.63 28.67
CA ILE A 196 -11.66 -2.24 29.08
C ILE A 196 -11.00 -1.96 30.46
N PRO A 197 -9.99 -1.06 30.53
CA PRO A 197 -9.33 -0.71 31.78
C PRO A 197 -10.35 -0.27 32.86
N ASN A 198 -10.09 -0.63 34.12
CA ASN A 198 -11.12 -0.61 35.16
C ASN A 198 -11.84 0.75 35.32
N ASP A 199 -13.15 0.65 35.59
CA ASP A 199 -14.16 1.71 35.81
C ASP A 199 -13.89 2.66 37.01
N ASP A 200 -12.65 2.71 37.51
CA ASP A 200 -12.18 3.62 38.56
C ASP A 200 -11.04 4.58 38.14
N ASP A 201 -10.40 4.38 36.98
CA ASP A 201 -9.60 5.40 36.28
C ASP A 201 -10.32 5.92 35.02
N GLY A 202 -10.08 7.18 34.66
CA GLY A 202 -10.89 7.93 33.68
C GLY A 202 -10.70 7.59 32.20
N ASN A 203 -10.35 6.35 31.86
CA ASN A 203 -10.13 5.92 30.47
C ASN A 203 -11.46 5.66 29.77
N SER A 204 -11.81 6.45 28.76
CA SER A 204 -13.14 6.44 28.14
C SER A 204 -13.34 5.32 27.11
N GLY A 205 -12.29 4.58 26.73
CA GLY A 205 -12.33 3.61 25.62
C GLY A 205 -12.79 4.24 24.31
N ALA A 206 -12.53 5.54 24.14
CA ALA A 206 -12.98 6.31 22.99
C ALA A 206 -11.91 6.28 21.89
N ASN A 207 -12.31 5.80 20.72
CA ASN A 207 -11.58 5.98 19.48
C ASN A 207 -11.15 7.47 19.34
N ARG A 208 -9.95 7.73 18.83
CA ARG A 208 -9.33 9.07 18.84
C ARG A 208 -8.40 9.24 17.64
N LEU A 209 -8.29 10.44 17.08
CA LEU A 209 -7.11 10.81 16.29
C LEU A 209 -6.10 11.51 17.19
N ASP A 210 -4.83 11.13 17.07
CA ASP A 210 -3.70 11.82 17.71
C ASP A 210 -2.81 12.45 16.63
N LEU A 211 -2.37 13.67 16.89
CA LEU A 211 -1.31 14.33 16.13
C LEU A 211 -0.04 14.40 16.99
N ILE A 212 1.03 13.74 16.55
CA ILE A 212 2.31 13.63 17.25
C ILE A 212 3.37 14.46 16.50
N ASP A 213 4.11 15.27 17.25
CA ASP A 213 5.35 15.91 16.82
C ASP A 213 6.48 14.89 16.97
N VAL A 214 7.13 14.58 15.85
CA VAL A 214 8.27 13.67 15.72
C VAL A 214 9.50 14.40 15.18
N SER A 215 9.55 15.73 15.27
CA SER A 215 10.69 16.53 14.82
C SER A 215 12.00 16.07 15.47
N ASP A 216 11.96 15.74 16.77
CA ASP A 216 12.94 14.85 17.40
C ASP A 216 12.48 13.39 17.30
N LYS A 217 13.09 12.66 16.36
CA LYS A 217 12.82 11.23 16.08
C LYS A 217 13.09 10.31 17.28
N SER A 218 13.81 10.78 18.31
CA SER A 218 14.06 10.03 19.54
C SER A 218 13.00 10.26 20.62
N TYR A 219 12.21 11.35 20.51
CA TYR A 219 11.29 11.81 21.54
C TYR A 219 9.95 12.30 20.92
N PRO A 220 9.10 11.40 20.40
CA PRO A 220 7.74 11.74 19.97
C PRO A 220 6.91 12.37 21.11
N VAL A 221 6.16 13.43 20.79
CA VAL A 221 5.29 14.16 21.74
C VAL A 221 3.90 14.38 21.12
N LYS A 222 2.83 13.93 21.78
CA LYS A 222 1.46 14.25 21.35
C LYS A 222 1.18 15.76 21.48
N ARG A 223 0.58 16.35 20.45
CA ARG A 223 0.30 17.79 20.32
C ARG A 223 -1.17 18.15 20.12
N ALA A 224 -1.96 17.27 19.52
CA ALA A 224 -3.41 17.47 19.34
C ALA A 224 -4.17 16.16 19.49
N GLU A 225 -5.48 16.24 19.76
CA GLU A 225 -6.37 15.08 19.72
C GLU A 225 -7.78 15.44 19.23
N TRP A 226 -8.47 14.45 18.66
CA TRP A 226 -9.89 14.51 18.27
C TRP A 226 -10.63 13.26 18.74
N ASN A 227 -11.82 13.39 19.32
CA ASN A 227 -12.62 12.24 19.73
C ASN A 227 -13.45 11.71 18.55
N ASN A 228 -13.14 10.48 18.11
CA ASN A 228 -13.73 9.86 16.92
C ASN A 228 -15.19 9.40 17.16
N PRO A 229 -15.95 9.08 16.09
CA PRO A 229 -17.19 8.33 16.24
C PRO A 229 -16.97 6.96 16.96
N PRO A 230 -18.05 6.31 17.46
CA PRO A 230 -17.96 5.06 18.24
C PRO A 230 -17.39 3.83 17.52
N ALA A 231 -17.02 3.94 16.24
CA ALA A 231 -16.37 2.88 15.46
C ALA A 231 -14.94 3.25 15.00
N GLY A 232 -14.44 4.44 15.32
CA GLY A 232 -13.19 4.96 14.75
C GLY A 232 -13.36 5.46 13.31
N PHE A 233 -12.24 5.71 12.66
CA PHE A 233 -12.12 5.75 11.21
C PHE A 233 -11.36 4.49 10.77
N HIS A 234 -11.55 3.99 9.54
CA HIS A 234 -10.76 2.86 9.03
C HIS A 234 -9.38 3.33 8.58
N ASN A 235 -9.32 4.09 7.48
CA ASN A 235 -8.12 4.84 7.08
C ASN A 235 -8.37 6.37 7.17
N GLN A 236 -7.31 7.14 6.96
CA GLN A 236 -7.30 8.59 7.01
C GLN A 236 -6.14 9.15 6.17
N ASP A 237 -6.12 10.47 5.96
CA ASP A 237 -4.97 11.17 5.38
C ASP A 237 -4.76 12.55 5.99
N ILE A 238 -3.59 13.16 5.77
CA ILE A 238 -3.17 14.48 6.26
C ILE A 238 -2.58 15.34 5.14
N HIS A 239 -3.03 16.60 5.04
CA HIS A 239 -2.47 17.54 4.06
C HIS A 239 -2.22 18.92 4.68
N VAL A 240 -1.12 19.54 4.27
CA VAL A 240 -0.66 20.86 4.73
C VAL A 240 -0.74 21.82 3.54
N TYR A 241 -1.78 22.65 3.52
CA TYR A 241 -1.99 23.67 2.50
C TYR A 241 -1.15 24.91 2.83
N CYS A 242 -0.08 25.16 2.08
CA CYS A 242 0.71 26.38 2.19
C CYS A 242 0.30 27.42 1.12
N SER A 243 0.80 28.65 1.25
CA SER A 243 0.48 29.76 0.33
C SER A 243 1.03 29.63 -1.10
N ASN A 244 1.88 28.62 -1.35
CA ASN A 244 2.29 28.24 -2.71
C ASN A 244 1.23 27.36 -3.41
N ASP A 245 0.37 26.69 -2.63
CA ASP A 245 -0.57 25.68 -3.11
C ASP A 245 -1.94 26.29 -3.49
N ILE A 246 -2.30 27.44 -2.90
CA ILE A 246 -3.56 28.15 -3.12
C ILE A 246 -3.30 29.63 -3.52
N PRO A 247 -3.37 29.99 -4.81
CA PRO A 247 -2.93 31.31 -5.32
C PRO A 247 -3.64 32.57 -4.80
N ASP A 248 -4.80 32.46 -4.14
CA ASP A 248 -5.61 33.60 -3.65
C ASP A 248 -5.61 33.73 -2.11
N TRP A 249 -4.96 32.82 -1.37
CA TRP A 249 -4.85 32.92 0.09
C TRP A 249 -3.71 33.86 0.52
N ASN A 250 -4.01 34.77 1.46
CA ASN A 250 -3.20 35.96 1.76
C ASN A 250 -2.55 35.90 3.16
N THR A 251 -2.12 34.71 3.56
CA THR A 251 -1.40 34.39 4.80
C THR A 251 0.00 33.85 4.48
N GLU A 252 0.98 34.13 5.33
CA GLU A 252 2.30 33.46 5.27
C GLU A 252 2.27 32.11 6.02
N ASP A 253 1.14 31.80 6.66
CA ASP A 253 0.86 30.63 7.47
C ASP A 253 0.29 29.46 6.62
N CYS A 254 0.66 28.22 6.95
CA CYS A 254 0.10 27.01 6.33
C CYS A 254 -1.02 26.39 7.18
N GLU A 255 -2.04 25.85 6.53
CA GLU A 255 -3.22 25.25 7.15
C GLU A 255 -3.22 23.72 7.06
N VAL A 256 -3.76 23.04 8.07
CA VAL A 256 -3.69 21.57 8.20
C VAL A 256 -5.08 20.98 8.14
N PHE A 257 -5.26 20.00 7.26
CA PHE A 257 -6.51 19.26 7.11
C PHE A 257 -6.29 17.75 7.23
N LEU A 258 -7.24 17.07 7.87
CA LEU A 258 -7.23 15.62 8.08
C LEU A 258 -8.50 15.02 7.46
N PHE A 259 -8.39 13.84 6.83
CA PHE A 259 -9.43 13.26 5.97
C PHE A 259 -9.78 11.83 6.42
N GLY A 260 -10.63 11.68 7.44
CA GLY A 260 -10.95 10.37 8.05
C GLY A 260 -12.12 9.64 7.39
N ALA A 261 -11.96 8.33 7.15
CA ALA A 261 -12.99 7.47 6.54
C ALA A 261 -13.93 6.88 7.60
N ASP A 262 -15.19 7.33 7.66
CA ASP A 262 -16.19 6.81 8.61
C ASP A 262 -16.86 5.53 8.06
N PRO A 263 -16.58 4.34 8.62
CA PRO A 263 -17.03 3.06 8.08
C PRO A 263 -18.51 2.77 8.32
N TYR A 264 -19.24 3.62 9.05
CA TYR A 264 -20.56 3.23 9.54
C TYR A 264 -21.61 3.25 8.40
N PRO A 265 -22.25 2.11 8.04
CA PRO A 265 -23.08 2.01 6.85
C PRO A 265 -24.23 3.02 6.81
N GLU A 266 -24.30 3.80 5.73
CA GLU A 266 -25.11 5.03 5.71
C GLU A 266 -26.62 4.80 5.49
N ILE A 267 -26.97 3.62 4.95
CA ILE A 267 -28.31 3.35 4.44
C ILE A 267 -29.24 2.91 5.59
N ASN A 268 -30.15 3.82 5.97
CA ASN A 268 -31.21 3.76 7.01
C ASN A 268 -30.91 4.44 8.36
N GLY A 269 -30.64 5.75 8.33
CA GLY A 269 -30.94 6.64 9.47
C GLY A 269 -29.75 7.08 10.33
N ALA A 270 -28.52 6.90 9.86
CA ALA A 270 -27.26 7.19 10.55
C ALA A 270 -26.90 8.70 10.70
N GLY A 271 -27.90 9.57 10.91
CA GLY A 271 -27.69 11.00 11.18
C GLY A 271 -27.46 11.87 9.93
N LEU A 272 -26.58 12.87 10.06
CA LEU A 272 -26.20 13.85 9.02
C LEU A 272 -24.68 13.87 8.76
N TYR A 273 -23.93 12.92 9.34
CA TYR A 273 -22.46 12.93 9.33
C TYR A 273 -21.96 11.49 9.21
N LYS A 274 -21.62 11.08 7.98
CA LYS A 274 -21.18 9.75 7.55
C LYS A 274 -20.28 9.91 6.31
N GLY A 275 -19.55 8.86 5.94
CA GLY A 275 -18.59 8.90 4.84
C GLY A 275 -17.34 9.69 5.20
N THR A 276 -16.69 10.28 4.20
CA THR A 276 -15.48 11.08 4.39
C THR A 276 -15.76 12.27 5.32
N GLN A 277 -15.11 12.31 6.48
CA GLN A 277 -15.15 13.45 7.39
C GLN A 277 -13.84 14.23 7.30
N ILE A 278 -13.95 15.55 7.17
CA ILE A 278 -12.78 16.42 7.04
C ILE A 278 -12.65 17.30 8.26
N PHE A 279 -11.44 17.35 8.80
CA PHE A 279 -11.05 18.09 9.99
C PHE A 279 -10.01 19.15 9.66
N TYR A 280 -9.91 20.16 10.52
CA TYR A 280 -8.99 21.28 10.42
C TYR A 280 -8.24 21.45 11.75
N ALA A 281 -6.92 21.62 11.67
CA ALA A 281 -6.07 21.87 12.82
C ALA A 281 -5.73 23.38 12.88
N PRO A 282 -6.35 24.17 13.79
CA PRO A 282 -6.32 25.63 13.74
C PRO A 282 -4.96 26.23 14.09
N ASP A 283 -4.64 27.32 13.40
CA ASP A 283 -3.37 28.09 13.47
C ASP A 283 -2.11 27.32 12.98
N GLY A 284 -2.26 26.16 12.32
CA GLY A 284 -1.16 25.39 11.72
C GLY A 284 -0.29 24.61 12.73
N LEU A 285 0.53 23.67 12.25
CA LEU A 285 1.28 22.69 13.06
C LEU A 285 2.14 23.33 14.18
N GLU A 286 2.92 24.35 13.84
CA GLU A 286 3.76 25.13 14.78
C GLU A 286 2.99 25.64 16.02
N SER A 287 1.70 25.93 15.87
CA SER A 287 0.87 26.47 16.96
C SER A 287 0.53 25.45 18.06
N PHE A 288 0.76 24.15 17.81
CA PHE A 288 0.55 23.09 18.78
C PHE A 288 1.81 22.80 19.62
N ILE A 289 2.94 23.45 19.33
CA ILE A 289 4.21 23.32 20.08
C ILE A 289 4.15 24.16 21.38
N GLN A 290 3.13 23.92 22.22
CA GLN A 290 2.89 24.61 23.48
C GLN A 290 3.04 23.64 24.66
N GLY A 291 4.16 23.74 25.38
CA GLY A 291 4.48 22.87 26.50
C GLY A 291 4.78 21.41 26.11
N GLU A 292 4.74 20.52 27.10
CA GLU A 292 4.95 19.07 26.94
C GLU A 292 3.64 18.28 27.16
N ASN A 293 2.53 18.97 27.43
CA ASN A 293 1.28 18.37 27.93
C ASN A 293 0.04 19.28 27.69
N GLU A 294 0.06 20.13 26.66
CA GLU A 294 -1.13 20.88 26.21
C GLU A 294 -1.59 20.32 24.86
N SER A 295 -2.87 19.96 24.75
CA SER A 295 -3.48 19.48 23.51
C SER A 295 -4.56 20.48 23.06
N LYS A 296 -4.54 20.85 21.77
CA LYS A 296 -5.62 21.63 21.15
C LYS A 296 -6.71 20.71 20.59
N GLU A 297 -7.95 21.18 20.64
CA GLU A 297 -9.09 20.58 19.95
C GLU A 297 -8.99 20.84 18.43
N ILE A 298 -8.82 19.78 17.65
CA ILE A 298 -9.07 19.74 16.20
C ILE A 298 -10.58 19.99 15.96
N VAL A 299 -10.99 20.53 14.81
CA VAL A 299 -12.42 20.79 14.52
C VAL A 299 -12.87 20.21 13.18
N ARG A 300 -14.09 19.66 13.11
CA ARG A 300 -14.68 19.23 11.82
C ARG A 300 -14.97 20.45 10.92
N TRP A 301 -14.50 20.38 9.68
CA TRP A 301 -14.57 21.48 8.71
C TRP A 301 -15.38 21.16 7.45
N GLY A 302 -15.51 19.89 7.09
CA GLY A 302 -16.21 19.45 5.87
C GLY A 302 -16.63 17.99 5.91
N GLY A 303 -17.19 17.52 4.79
CA GLY A 303 -17.48 16.11 4.58
C GLY A 303 -18.10 15.82 3.22
N TYR A 304 -18.12 14.53 2.86
CA TYR A 304 -18.70 14.02 1.62
C TYR A 304 -19.34 12.64 1.85
N SER A 305 -20.47 12.41 1.18
CA SER A 305 -21.08 11.10 0.99
C SER A 305 -21.60 10.97 -0.45
N PRO A 306 -21.37 9.83 -1.14
CA PRO A 306 -21.97 9.52 -2.43
C PRO A 306 -23.51 9.50 -2.37
N ASP A 307 -24.19 10.07 -3.36
CA ASP A 307 -25.64 9.88 -3.50
C ASP A 307 -25.93 8.35 -3.64
N PRO A 308 -26.74 7.74 -2.76
CA PRO A 308 -27.07 6.32 -2.83
C PRO A 308 -27.79 5.88 -4.13
N ALA A 309 -28.28 6.81 -4.95
CA ALA A 309 -28.72 6.51 -6.31
C ALA A 309 -27.57 6.06 -7.24
N THR A 310 -26.31 6.36 -6.88
CA THR A 310 -25.10 6.14 -7.70
C THR A 310 -24.29 4.90 -7.29
N THR A 311 -24.81 4.02 -6.43
CA THR A 311 -24.15 2.76 -6.00
C THR A 311 -24.55 1.52 -6.80
N CYS A 312 -25.30 1.72 -7.89
CA CYS A 312 -26.07 0.66 -8.58
C CYS A 312 -27.00 -0.16 -7.66
N GLY A 313 -27.36 0.37 -6.48
CA GLY A 313 -28.19 -0.30 -5.47
C GLY A 313 -27.40 -1.06 -4.39
N GLY A 314 -26.07 -0.97 -4.39
CA GLY A 314 -25.21 -1.47 -3.32
C GLY A 314 -25.05 -0.48 -2.16
N THR A 315 -24.10 -0.79 -1.27
CA THR A 315 -23.78 -0.04 -0.05
C THR A 315 -23.01 1.26 -0.29
N VAL A 316 -23.19 2.21 0.64
CA VAL A 316 -22.25 3.30 0.88
C VAL A 316 -21.53 2.96 2.19
N PHE A 317 -20.22 2.83 2.10
CA PHE A 317 -19.26 2.51 3.17
C PHE A 317 -17.93 3.12 2.70
N ASN A 318 -17.33 4.05 3.47
CA ASN A 318 -16.03 4.62 3.16
C ASN A 318 -14.97 3.78 3.86
N HIS A 319 -14.08 3.14 3.09
CA HIS A 319 -12.97 2.38 3.65
C HIS A 319 -11.73 3.26 3.80
N ASP A 320 -11.36 3.95 2.72
CA ASP A 320 -10.05 4.58 2.57
C ASP A 320 -10.12 5.93 1.82
N ASN A 321 -9.16 6.82 2.11
CA ASN A 321 -9.02 8.16 1.55
C ASN A 321 -7.52 8.41 1.29
N VAL A 322 -7.15 8.79 0.07
CA VAL A 322 -5.78 9.20 -0.29
C VAL A 322 -5.80 10.59 -0.93
N ILE A 323 -4.96 11.52 -0.47
CA ILE A 323 -4.87 12.90 -0.97
C ILE A 323 -3.62 13.11 -1.81
N HIS A 324 -3.80 13.51 -3.07
CA HIS A 324 -2.71 13.60 -4.04
C HIS A 324 -2.84 14.85 -4.93
N ARG A 325 -1.71 15.43 -5.34
CA ARG A 325 -1.64 16.58 -6.25
C ARG A 325 -1.55 16.09 -7.69
N HIS A 326 -2.69 16.04 -8.38
CA HIS A 326 -2.80 15.53 -9.74
C HIS A 326 -1.77 16.19 -10.69
N PRO A 327 -0.87 15.44 -11.37
CA PRO A 327 0.29 16.01 -12.04
C PRO A 327 -0.06 17.01 -13.18
N ILE A 328 -1.10 16.70 -13.97
CA ILE A 328 -1.59 17.59 -15.05
C ILE A 328 -2.38 18.79 -14.50
N THR A 329 -3.52 18.56 -13.83
CA THR A 329 -4.42 19.66 -13.43
C THR A 329 -3.89 20.51 -12.27
N ASN A 330 -2.90 20.01 -11.53
CA ASN A 330 -2.33 20.58 -10.32
C ASN A 330 -3.34 20.79 -9.17
N GLN A 331 -4.54 20.22 -9.26
CA GLN A 331 -5.52 20.19 -8.17
C GLN A 331 -5.04 19.26 -7.05
N ILE A 332 -5.36 19.60 -5.80
CA ILE A 332 -5.35 18.64 -4.70
C ILE A 332 -6.66 17.86 -4.77
N LEU A 333 -6.55 16.58 -5.11
CA LEU A 333 -7.68 15.68 -5.25
C LEU A 333 -7.67 14.66 -4.13
N LEU A 334 -8.84 14.39 -3.56
CA LEU A 334 -9.05 13.26 -2.66
C LEU A 334 -9.60 12.08 -3.47
N TYR A 335 -8.81 11.02 -3.57
CA TYR A 335 -9.19 9.72 -4.11
C TYR A 335 -9.79 8.91 -2.98
N VAL A 336 -11.06 8.56 -3.09
CA VAL A 336 -11.81 7.94 -2.00
C VAL A 336 -12.31 6.56 -2.42
N SER A 337 -11.89 5.57 -1.63
CA SER A 337 -12.37 4.19 -1.67
C SER A 337 -13.67 4.09 -0.86
N TYR A 338 -14.79 4.10 -1.57
CA TYR A 338 -16.03 3.53 -1.05
C TYR A 338 -16.20 2.11 -1.59
N TRP A 339 -16.96 1.25 -0.87
CA TRP A 339 -17.43 -0.04 -1.37
C TRP A 339 -18.37 0.13 -2.59
N ASP A 340 -19.62 -0.32 -2.60
CA ASP A 340 -20.39 -0.39 -3.87
C ASP A 340 -20.68 1.00 -4.52
N ALA A 341 -20.31 2.11 -3.88
CA ALA A 341 -20.26 3.45 -4.49
C ALA A 341 -19.02 3.71 -5.36
N GLY A 342 -18.00 2.84 -5.34
CA GLY A 342 -16.80 2.88 -6.17
C GLY A 342 -15.79 3.97 -5.81
N LEU A 343 -14.77 4.11 -6.64
CA LEU A 343 -13.79 5.19 -6.55
C LEU A 343 -14.48 6.54 -6.78
N ARG A 344 -14.26 7.48 -5.87
CA ARG A 344 -14.67 8.89 -6.01
C ARG A 344 -13.46 9.80 -6.02
N ILE A 345 -13.51 10.85 -6.82
CA ILE A 345 -12.43 11.83 -6.96
C ILE A 345 -13.03 13.20 -6.65
N LEU A 346 -12.53 13.86 -5.60
CA LEU A 346 -13.08 15.11 -5.07
C LEU A 346 -12.05 16.25 -5.16
N ASP A 347 -12.43 17.42 -5.67
CA ASP A 347 -11.58 18.61 -5.62
C ASP A 347 -11.63 19.26 -4.23
N VAL A 348 -10.56 19.06 -3.47
CA VAL A 348 -10.36 19.64 -2.12
C VAL A 348 -9.40 20.83 -2.12
N SER A 349 -8.81 21.20 -3.28
CA SER A 349 -7.79 22.26 -3.46
C SER A 349 -8.14 23.62 -2.87
N ASN A 350 -9.42 23.90 -2.62
CA ASN A 350 -9.89 25.17 -2.07
C ASN A 350 -10.82 24.91 -0.87
N PRO A 351 -10.27 24.70 0.34
CA PRO A 351 -11.08 24.62 1.55
C PRO A 351 -11.87 25.93 1.78
N PRO A 352 -13.07 25.88 2.38
CA PRO A 352 -13.86 27.08 2.62
C PRO A 352 -13.30 27.86 3.81
N PRO A 353 -13.23 29.21 3.78
CA PRO A 353 -12.76 30.03 4.92
C PRO A 353 -13.74 30.08 6.11
N VAL A 354 -14.79 29.25 6.08
CA VAL A 354 -15.77 29.03 7.14
C VAL A 354 -16.16 27.55 7.08
N ALA A 355 -16.01 26.84 8.18
CA ALA A 355 -16.38 25.42 8.30
C ALA A 355 -17.81 25.12 7.80
N ASP A 356 -17.93 24.02 7.07
CA ASP A 356 -19.18 23.32 6.78
C ASP A 356 -19.20 21.98 7.54
N PRO A 357 -19.36 21.99 8.88
CA PRO A 357 -19.28 20.78 9.73
C PRO A 357 -20.43 19.78 9.49
N ASN A 358 -21.33 20.10 8.55
CA ASN A 358 -22.46 19.28 8.12
C ASN A 358 -22.23 18.62 6.75
N GLY A 359 -21.12 18.91 6.04
CA GLY A 359 -20.85 18.37 4.71
C GLY A 359 -21.94 18.68 3.68
N LEU A 360 -22.61 19.84 3.77
CA LEU A 360 -23.74 20.17 2.88
C LEU A 360 -23.29 20.76 1.54
N THR A 361 -22.04 21.20 1.46
CA THR A 361 -21.47 21.88 0.30
C THR A 361 -20.04 21.51 -0.02
N TRP A 362 -19.15 21.31 0.97
CA TRP A 362 -17.73 21.07 0.72
C TRP A 362 -17.19 19.82 1.44
N PRO A 363 -16.50 18.91 0.71
CA PRO A 363 -16.41 18.80 -0.75
C PRO A 363 -17.65 18.14 -1.39
N GLN A 364 -18.79 18.09 -0.71
CA GLN A 364 -20.03 17.45 -1.19
C GLN A 364 -20.50 17.86 -2.60
N ASN A 365 -20.22 19.08 -3.06
CA ASN A 365 -20.52 19.55 -4.43
C ASN A 365 -19.30 19.58 -5.37
N ASN A 366 -18.14 19.05 -4.93
CA ASN A 366 -16.85 19.10 -5.61
C ASN A 366 -16.39 17.73 -6.14
N GLU A 367 -17.28 16.74 -6.26
CA GLU A 367 -16.97 15.47 -6.93
C GLU A 367 -16.70 15.74 -8.42
N VAL A 368 -15.45 15.56 -8.86
CA VAL A 368 -15.05 15.80 -10.25
C VAL A 368 -15.29 14.56 -11.12
N GLY A 369 -15.07 13.37 -10.58
CA GLY A 369 -15.21 12.10 -11.30
C GLY A 369 -15.44 10.89 -10.39
N ARG A 370 -15.84 9.78 -11.01
CA ARG A 370 -16.05 8.49 -10.34
C ARG A 370 -15.78 7.31 -11.27
N TRP A 371 -15.35 6.18 -10.69
CA TRP A 371 -15.30 4.90 -11.39
C TRP A 371 -16.14 3.84 -10.66
N LEU A 372 -16.91 3.07 -11.42
CA LEU A 372 -17.87 2.06 -10.97
C LEU A 372 -17.91 0.92 -11.97
N GLY A 373 -18.09 -0.34 -11.55
CA GLY A 373 -18.21 -1.45 -12.51
C GLY A 373 -19.52 -1.47 -13.31
N CYS A 374 -20.50 -0.61 -13.01
CA CYS A 374 -21.87 -0.68 -13.51
C CYS A 374 -22.45 0.71 -13.87
N PRO A 375 -23.26 0.84 -14.94
CA PRO A 375 -23.88 2.11 -15.32
C PRO A 375 -24.87 2.67 -14.29
N THR A 376 -24.67 3.93 -13.86
CA THR A 376 -25.59 4.63 -12.95
C THR A 376 -26.69 5.40 -13.67
N ASP A 377 -26.46 5.82 -14.92
CA ASP A 377 -27.46 6.52 -15.72
C ASP A 377 -27.54 5.98 -17.17
N SER A 378 -28.13 6.76 -18.09
CA SER A 378 -28.25 6.42 -19.52
C SER A 378 -27.41 7.29 -20.45
N SER A 379 -26.65 8.26 -19.91
CA SER A 379 -25.64 9.00 -20.66
C SER A 379 -24.31 8.26 -20.61
N GLY A 380 -23.89 7.77 -19.43
CA GLY A 380 -23.09 6.58 -19.17
C GLY A 380 -21.60 6.63 -19.46
N TRP A 381 -21.05 7.82 -19.74
CA TRP A 381 -19.68 8.03 -20.20
C TRP A 381 -19.15 9.31 -19.52
N TYR A 382 -18.32 9.14 -18.49
CA TYR A 382 -17.37 10.16 -18.00
C TYR A 382 -17.96 11.43 -17.37
N GLY A 383 -18.81 11.28 -16.34
CA GLY A 383 -19.14 12.41 -15.45
C GLY A 383 -19.87 12.02 -14.16
N PRO A 384 -20.19 13.01 -13.30
CA PRO A 384 -20.87 12.81 -12.01
C PRO A 384 -22.36 12.37 -12.10
N GLU A 385 -22.84 12.05 -13.30
CA GLU A 385 -24.14 11.36 -13.53
C GLU A 385 -23.91 9.89 -13.99
N GLY A 386 -22.84 9.63 -14.75
CA GLY A 386 -22.43 8.31 -15.23
C GLY A 386 -20.92 8.25 -15.47
N GLY A 387 -20.18 7.59 -14.58
CA GLY A 387 -18.72 7.59 -14.57
C GLY A 387 -18.07 6.58 -15.52
N GLY A 388 -16.80 6.24 -15.28
CA GLY A 388 -16.14 5.13 -15.96
C GLY A 388 -16.78 3.81 -15.55
N HIS A 389 -17.43 3.12 -16.49
CA HIS A 389 -18.44 2.11 -16.14
C HIS A 389 -18.12 0.63 -16.40
N ALA A 390 -17.04 0.29 -17.11
CA ALA A 390 -16.53 -1.09 -17.38
C ALA A 390 -17.50 -2.14 -17.99
N GLY A 391 -18.82 -1.92 -17.99
CA GLY A 391 -19.82 -2.76 -18.65
C GLY A 391 -20.41 -3.90 -17.81
N MET A 392 -20.11 -4.01 -16.51
CA MET A 392 -20.72 -5.04 -15.65
C MET A 392 -22.19 -4.70 -15.37
N SER A 393 -23.01 -5.71 -15.04
CA SER A 393 -24.36 -5.47 -14.53
C SER A 393 -24.34 -5.17 -13.03
N ALA A 394 -25.40 -4.57 -12.50
CA ALA A 394 -25.51 -4.28 -11.06
C ALA A 394 -25.37 -5.55 -10.20
N GLU A 395 -25.84 -6.70 -10.70
CA GLU A 395 -25.71 -8.00 -10.03
C GLU A 395 -24.28 -8.57 -10.03
N VAL A 396 -23.43 -8.14 -10.97
CA VAL A 396 -22.01 -8.51 -11.03
C VAL A 396 -21.15 -7.57 -10.17
N TRP A 397 -21.49 -6.27 -10.16
CA TRP A 397 -20.85 -5.27 -9.31
C TRP A 397 -21.10 -5.54 -7.81
N THR A 398 -22.37 -5.63 -7.40
CA THR A 398 -22.75 -5.86 -5.98
C THR A 398 -22.62 -7.32 -5.54
N SER A 399 -21.88 -8.14 -6.28
CA SER A 399 -21.66 -9.55 -5.97
C SER A 399 -20.66 -9.72 -4.84
N LYS A 400 -21.15 -10.04 -3.64
CA LYS A 400 -20.33 -10.41 -2.48
C LYS A 400 -19.34 -11.55 -2.72
N LEU A 401 -19.62 -12.40 -3.72
CA LEU A 401 -18.75 -13.51 -4.11
C LEU A 401 -17.55 -13.04 -4.94
N GLU A 402 -17.73 -12.02 -5.79
CA GLU A 402 -16.67 -11.57 -6.70
C GLU A 402 -15.84 -10.42 -6.13
N GLY A 403 -16.27 -9.82 -5.01
CA GLY A 403 -15.68 -8.61 -4.42
C GLY A 403 -15.80 -7.36 -5.28
N ASN A 404 -16.28 -7.45 -6.53
CA ASN A 404 -16.12 -6.44 -7.58
C ASN A 404 -16.36 -4.99 -7.14
N GLY A 405 -17.46 -4.76 -6.40
CA GLY A 405 -17.86 -3.45 -5.92
C GLY A 405 -17.20 -2.99 -4.63
N TRP A 406 -16.54 -3.84 -3.84
CA TRP A 406 -16.07 -3.49 -2.49
C TRP A 406 -14.72 -2.78 -2.51
N ILE A 407 -14.60 -1.65 -3.22
CA ILE A 407 -13.32 -0.94 -3.37
C ILE A 407 -12.79 -0.52 -1.98
N HIS A 408 -11.56 -0.96 -1.73
CA HIS A 408 -10.92 -1.10 -0.42
C HIS A 408 -9.83 -0.06 -0.26
N TYR A 409 -8.98 0.08 -1.29
CA TYR A 409 -7.88 1.05 -1.37
C TYR A 409 -7.76 1.62 -2.79
N ALA A 410 -7.27 2.86 -2.89
CA ALA A 410 -7.05 3.57 -4.14
C ALA A 410 -5.71 4.31 -4.13
N VAL A 411 -4.78 3.88 -5.00
CA VAL A 411 -3.41 4.44 -5.07
C VAL A 411 -3.24 5.16 -6.41
N PRO A 412 -3.20 6.51 -6.44
CA PRO A 412 -2.78 7.28 -7.61
C PRO A 412 -1.26 7.22 -7.80
N TYR A 413 -0.79 7.36 -9.03
CA TYR A 413 0.62 7.63 -9.31
C TYR A 413 0.95 9.09 -9.04
N ASP A 414 2.10 9.38 -8.44
CA ASP A 414 2.56 10.77 -8.26
C ASP A 414 2.93 11.51 -9.55
N HIS A 415 2.93 10.80 -10.69
CA HIS A 415 3.55 11.23 -11.94
C HIS A 415 2.92 10.58 -13.18
N LEU A 416 3.31 11.06 -14.36
CA LEU A 416 2.91 10.50 -15.65
C LEU A 416 3.84 9.37 -16.11
N ILE A 417 3.21 8.33 -16.64
CA ILE A 417 3.83 7.13 -17.21
C ILE A 417 3.66 7.14 -18.74
N CYS A 418 4.70 6.71 -19.47
CA CYS A 418 4.62 6.42 -20.90
C CYS A 418 5.49 5.21 -21.27
N ASN A 419 4.86 4.07 -21.62
CA ASN A 419 5.49 2.91 -22.27
C ASN A 419 6.85 2.45 -21.69
N GLY A 420 6.94 2.28 -20.37
CA GLY A 420 8.17 1.82 -19.69
C GLY A 420 9.03 2.92 -19.07
N ILE A 421 8.58 4.17 -19.04
CA ILE A 421 9.31 5.29 -18.43
C ILE A 421 8.36 6.29 -17.76
N SER A 422 8.88 7.09 -16.83
CA SER A 422 8.19 8.23 -16.20
C SER A 422 8.81 9.57 -16.57
N GLU A 423 8.14 10.67 -16.18
CA GLU A 423 8.67 12.03 -16.33
C GLU A 423 9.89 12.34 -15.44
N TYR A 424 10.26 11.44 -14.51
CA TYR A 424 11.43 11.60 -13.65
C TYR A 424 12.75 11.16 -14.31
N VAL A 425 12.70 10.40 -15.40
CA VAL A 425 13.89 9.98 -16.15
C VAL A 425 14.23 11.03 -17.23
N ASP A 426 15.51 11.17 -17.58
CA ASP A 426 15.98 12.17 -18.55
C ASP A 426 15.33 12.01 -19.94
N GLU A 427 14.94 13.13 -20.56
CA GLU A 427 14.30 13.21 -21.90
C GLU A 427 15.07 12.44 -22.98
N SER A 428 16.39 12.30 -22.84
CA SER A 428 17.22 11.56 -23.81
C SER A 428 17.16 10.03 -23.68
N GLU A 429 16.49 9.50 -22.66
CA GLU A 429 16.20 8.07 -22.49
C GLU A 429 14.74 7.70 -22.82
N TRP A 430 13.86 8.69 -23.03
CA TRP A 430 12.45 8.47 -23.38
C TRP A 430 12.29 7.74 -24.73
N PRO A 431 11.36 6.77 -24.85
CA PRO A 431 11.04 6.13 -26.12
C PRO A 431 10.54 7.12 -27.18
N ASP A 432 10.83 6.86 -28.47
CA ASP A 432 10.31 7.63 -29.61
C ASP A 432 8.78 7.83 -29.57
N SER A 433 8.04 6.89 -28.94
CA SER A 433 6.58 6.93 -28.78
C SER A 433 6.08 7.90 -27.70
N CYS A 434 6.96 8.46 -26.88
CA CYS A 434 6.65 9.43 -25.83
C CYS A 434 6.96 10.89 -26.24
N GLY A 435 7.59 11.09 -27.40
CA GLY A 435 7.87 12.41 -27.98
C GLY A 435 8.62 13.34 -27.02
N THR A 436 8.25 14.62 -26.99
CA THR A 436 8.80 15.59 -26.02
C THR A 436 7.89 15.80 -24.81
N GLY A 437 7.30 14.72 -24.26
CA GLY A 437 6.48 14.78 -23.05
C GLY A 437 4.97 14.93 -23.29
N PRO A 438 4.16 15.17 -22.23
CA PRO A 438 2.69 15.20 -22.31
C PRO A 438 2.12 16.33 -23.19
N ASP A 439 2.86 17.43 -23.38
CA ASP A 439 2.48 18.54 -24.26
C ASP A 439 2.74 18.25 -25.77
N ASP A 440 3.31 17.09 -26.12
CA ASP A 440 3.62 16.73 -27.52
C ASP A 440 2.33 16.53 -28.35
N SER A 441 2.21 17.26 -29.46
CA SER A 441 1.00 17.26 -30.30
C SER A 441 0.71 15.97 -31.08
N GLU A 442 1.65 15.01 -31.12
CA GLU A 442 1.49 13.69 -31.75
C GLU A 442 1.61 12.56 -30.71
N PHE A 443 2.50 12.71 -29.71
CA PHE A 443 2.84 11.66 -28.74
C PHE A 443 2.36 11.92 -27.30
N GLY A 444 1.92 13.13 -26.96
CA GLY A 444 1.44 13.49 -25.63
C GLY A 444 0.28 12.61 -25.14
N VAL A 445 -0.53 12.10 -26.08
CA VAL A 445 -1.60 11.13 -25.83
C VAL A 445 -1.13 9.79 -25.22
N ASN A 446 0.16 9.48 -25.27
CA ASN A 446 0.74 8.27 -24.68
C ASN A 446 1.22 8.45 -23.24
N TRP A 447 1.27 9.69 -22.74
CA TRP A 447 1.48 9.97 -21.32
C TRP A 447 0.17 9.81 -20.56
N ARG A 448 0.22 9.06 -19.45
CA ARG A 448 -0.95 8.60 -18.71
C ARG A 448 -0.73 8.76 -17.21
N HIS A 449 -1.75 9.26 -16.53
CA HIS A 449 -1.87 9.15 -15.08
C HIS A 449 -2.80 7.98 -14.77
N TYR A 450 -2.41 7.15 -13.81
CA TYR A 450 -3.19 5.98 -13.40
C TYR A 450 -3.55 6.06 -11.93
N THR A 451 -4.75 5.59 -11.60
CA THR A 451 -5.14 5.25 -10.24
C THR A 451 -5.43 3.76 -10.21
N LEU A 452 -4.72 3.03 -9.35
CA LEU A 452 -5.00 1.63 -9.08
C LEU A 452 -6.06 1.52 -8.00
N ILE A 453 -6.95 0.56 -8.15
CA ILE A 453 -7.94 0.23 -7.12
C ILE A 453 -8.00 -1.27 -6.87
N ALA A 454 -8.15 -1.62 -5.60
CA ALA A 454 -8.27 -3.00 -5.11
C ALA A 454 -9.60 -3.16 -4.36
N PRO A 455 -10.30 -4.30 -4.46
CA PRO A 455 -11.47 -4.59 -3.64
C PRO A 455 -11.17 -5.49 -2.43
N GLU A 456 -12.03 -5.41 -1.42
CA GLU A 456 -12.00 -6.21 -0.20
C GLU A 456 -12.75 -7.53 -0.40
N TYR A 457 -12.22 -8.64 0.12
CA TYR A 457 -12.82 -9.97 -0.04
C TYR A 457 -13.32 -10.56 1.29
N GLY A 458 -14.44 -10.06 1.78
CA GLY A 458 -15.10 -10.60 2.99
C GLY A 458 -15.79 -11.97 2.85
N GLN A 459 -15.52 -12.76 1.79
CA GLN A 459 -16.06 -14.12 1.60
C GLN A 459 -15.09 -15.05 0.84
N ASN A 460 -14.72 -16.17 1.46
CA ASN A 460 -13.63 -17.04 1.01
C ASN A 460 -13.95 -17.97 -0.19
N ASP A 461 -15.17 -17.88 -0.75
CA ASP A 461 -15.66 -18.79 -1.79
C ASP A 461 -15.07 -18.51 -3.19
N ASN A 462 -14.48 -17.32 -3.44
CA ASN A 462 -13.85 -16.97 -4.72
C ASN A 462 -12.79 -15.86 -4.54
N HIS A 463 -11.55 -16.21 -4.20
CA HIS A 463 -10.47 -15.23 -4.05
C HIS A 463 -9.77 -14.97 -5.38
N THR A 464 -10.17 -13.88 -6.00
CA THR A 464 -9.59 -13.42 -7.27
C THR A 464 -8.41 -12.46 -7.06
N GLY A 465 -8.43 -11.67 -5.98
CA GLY A 465 -7.40 -10.67 -5.68
C GLY A 465 -7.20 -9.70 -6.84
N TYR A 466 -8.28 -9.07 -7.32
CA TYR A 466 -8.24 -8.17 -8.46
C TYR A 466 -7.49 -6.87 -8.11
N LEU A 467 -6.60 -6.45 -9.00
CA LEU A 467 -6.08 -5.09 -9.06
C LEU A 467 -6.55 -4.48 -10.39
N ARG A 468 -7.19 -3.31 -10.34
CA ARG A 468 -7.71 -2.62 -11.52
C ARG A 468 -6.94 -1.35 -11.77
N THR A 469 -6.49 -1.13 -12.99
CA THR A 469 -5.87 0.13 -13.40
C THR A 469 -6.90 1.01 -14.08
N ILE A 470 -7.17 2.15 -13.46
CA ILE A 470 -8.04 3.19 -13.98
C ILE A 470 -7.14 4.26 -14.60
N ASP A 471 -7.34 4.58 -15.87
CA ASP A 471 -6.83 5.82 -16.47
C ASP A 471 -7.57 6.97 -15.82
N THR A 472 -6.81 7.87 -15.18
CA THR A 472 -7.29 9.06 -14.49
C THR A 472 -6.52 10.29 -14.99
N THR A 473 -6.08 10.27 -16.25
CA THR A 473 -5.34 11.36 -16.93
C THR A 473 -6.17 12.63 -17.10
N ASP A 474 -7.49 12.47 -17.28
CA ASP A 474 -8.47 13.48 -16.89
C ASP A 474 -9.23 12.92 -15.67
N PRO A 475 -9.18 13.59 -14.50
CA PRO A 475 -9.82 13.09 -13.28
C PRO A 475 -11.36 13.20 -13.33
N ALA A 476 -11.93 13.92 -14.29
CA ALA A 476 -13.37 13.92 -14.56
C ALA A 476 -13.80 12.78 -15.51
N GLU A 477 -12.88 12.27 -16.33
CA GLU A 477 -13.14 11.18 -17.30
C GLU A 477 -12.43 9.84 -16.98
N PRO A 478 -12.50 9.30 -15.73
CA PRO A 478 -11.75 8.10 -15.37
C PRO A 478 -12.29 6.85 -16.07
N PHE A 479 -11.44 5.93 -16.54
CA PHE A 479 -11.88 4.68 -17.18
C PHE A 479 -10.95 3.48 -16.97
N LEU A 480 -11.52 2.26 -16.99
CA LEU A 480 -10.76 1.02 -16.83
C LEU A 480 -9.87 0.75 -18.05
N VAL A 481 -8.58 0.51 -17.84
CA VAL A 481 -7.61 0.17 -18.92
C VAL A 481 -6.95 -1.21 -18.76
N SER A 482 -6.80 -1.71 -17.54
CA SER A 482 -6.26 -3.05 -17.25
C SER A 482 -6.94 -3.68 -16.03
N GLU A 483 -6.99 -5.00 -16.00
CA GLU A 483 -7.35 -5.80 -14.83
C GLU A 483 -6.29 -6.90 -14.66
N TRP A 484 -5.70 -6.97 -13.47
CA TRP A 484 -4.86 -8.06 -13.00
C TRP A 484 -5.59 -8.84 -11.91
N LYS A 485 -5.21 -10.11 -11.73
CA LYS A 485 -5.72 -10.97 -10.65
C LYS A 485 -4.59 -11.88 -10.18
N LEU A 486 -4.70 -12.41 -8.96
CA LEU A 486 -3.75 -13.42 -8.45
C LEU A 486 -3.58 -14.56 -9.48
N PRO A 487 -2.37 -14.77 -10.02
CA PRO A 487 -2.13 -15.82 -11.00
C PRO A 487 -2.20 -17.19 -10.34
N GLY A 488 -2.86 -18.14 -11.00
CA GLY A 488 -3.06 -19.49 -10.48
C GLY A 488 -4.46 -20.05 -10.74
N LYS A 489 -4.78 -21.15 -10.06
CA LYS A 489 -6.10 -21.82 -10.04
C LYS A 489 -6.23 -22.68 -8.80
N GLY A 490 -7.37 -22.57 -8.11
CA GLY A 490 -7.70 -23.43 -6.98
C GLY A 490 -8.25 -24.81 -7.33
N VAL A 491 -8.38 -25.66 -6.32
CA VAL A 491 -8.93 -27.02 -6.36
C VAL A 491 -9.86 -27.22 -5.17
N ARG A 492 -11.18 -27.29 -5.44
CA ARG A 492 -12.18 -27.52 -4.38
C ARG A 492 -11.95 -28.84 -3.66
N SER A 493 -12.48 -28.95 -2.45
CA SER A 493 -12.40 -30.14 -1.59
C SER A 493 -13.06 -31.42 -2.14
N ASP A 494 -13.75 -31.35 -3.29
CA ASP A 494 -14.22 -32.51 -4.05
C ASP A 494 -13.29 -32.94 -5.22
N GLY A 495 -12.18 -32.22 -5.41
CA GLY A 495 -11.21 -32.41 -6.49
C GLY A 495 -11.56 -31.68 -7.80
N SER A 496 -12.52 -30.74 -7.80
CA SER A 496 -12.86 -29.94 -8.98
C SER A 496 -12.03 -28.65 -9.09
N GLU A 497 -11.53 -28.34 -10.29
CA GLU A 497 -10.85 -27.07 -10.58
C GLU A 497 -11.74 -25.86 -10.26
N HIS A 498 -11.09 -24.81 -9.76
CA HIS A 498 -11.60 -23.45 -9.61
C HIS A 498 -10.91 -22.52 -10.64
N GLU A 499 -11.56 -21.42 -11.03
CA GLU A 499 -11.00 -20.46 -12.02
C GLU A 499 -10.06 -19.42 -11.37
N HIS A 500 -10.09 -19.37 -10.04
CA HIS A 500 -9.35 -18.50 -9.13
C HIS A 500 -8.97 -19.35 -7.90
N HIS A 501 -8.25 -18.80 -6.94
CA HIS A 501 -7.95 -19.52 -5.70
C HIS A 501 -9.21 -19.72 -4.84
N PHE A 502 -9.31 -20.89 -4.21
CA PHE A 502 -10.46 -21.36 -3.42
C PHE A 502 -9.95 -21.85 -2.06
N ILE A 503 -9.96 -20.99 -1.05
CA ILE A 503 -9.36 -21.33 0.24
C ILE A 503 -10.45 -21.78 1.24
N PRO A 504 -10.39 -23.00 1.81
CA PRO A 504 -11.44 -23.54 2.67
C PRO A 504 -11.69 -22.78 3.99
N ASN A 505 -12.49 -21.72 3.92
CA ASN A 505 -13.33 -21.20 5.01
C ASN A 505 -12.62 -20.58 6.25
N ILE A 506 -11.32 -20.27 6.20
CA ILE A 506 -10.59 -19.58 7.29
C ILE A 506 -9.64 -18.43 6.89
N TYR A 507 -9.19 -18.32 5.64
CA TYR A 507 -8.24 -17.27 5.20
C TYR A 507 -8.84 -16.33 4.15
N ILE A 508 -8.58 -15.04 4.28
CA ILE A 508 -8.91 -14.00 3.28
C ILE A 508 -7.66 -13.72 2.44
N TYR A 509 -7.79 -13.61 1.10
CA TYR A 509 -6.67 -13.33 0.18
C TYR A 509 -6.80 -11.95 -0.49
N SER A 510 -7.32 -10.99 0.27
CA SER A 510 -7.57 -9.63 -0.16
C SER A 510 -6.26 -8.87 -0.34
N PRO A 511 -6.12 -8.04 -1.39
CA PRO A 511 -5.15 -6.96 -1.36
C PRO A 511 -5.48 -6.03 -0.17
N HIS A 512 -4.48 -5.49 0.51
CA HIS A 512 -4.68 -4.60 1.67
C HIS A 512 -3.96 -3.25 1.55
N ASN A 513 -2.76 -3.16 1.02
CA ASN A 513 -2.07 -1.88 0.79
C ASN A 513 -1.15 -1.99 -0.44
N GLY A 514 -0.63 -0.88 -0.94
CA GLY A 514 0.30 -0.86 -2.06
C GLY A 514 0.80 0.54 -2.40
N ASP A 515 1.86 0.59 -3.21
CA ASP A 515 2.58 1.82 -3.54
C ASP A 515 3.16 1.78 -4.97
N THR A 516 3.41 2.95 -5.57
CA THR A 516 3.85 3.09 -6.97
C THR A 516 5.35 3.29 -7.10
N GLY A 517 5.95 2.53 -8.01
CA GLY A 517 7.36 2.67 -8.39
C GLY A 517 7.58 3.81 -9.39
N THR A 518 8.77 4.39 -9.36
CA THR A 518 9.20 5.54 -10.16
C THR A 518 9.16 5.35 -11.69
N ASN A 519 8.87 4.16 -12.21
CA ASN A 519 8.86 3.83 -13.64
C ASN A 519 7.66 2.98 -14.08
N GLY A 520 6.56 2.94 -13.31
CA GLY A 520 5.36 2.19 -13.69
C GLY A 520 5.26 0.76 -13.15
N ASN A 521 6.19 0.36 -12.26
CA ASN A 521 6.01 -0.80 -11.38
C ASN A 521 5.04 -0.43 -10.26
N VAL A 522 4.31 -1.39 -9.70
CA VAL A 522 3.49 -1.19 -8.50
C VAL A 522 3.62 -2.41 -7.59
N TYR A 523 3.62 -2.17 -6.29
CA TYR A 523 3.86 -3.18 -5.26
C TYR A 523 2.62 -3.27 -4.36
N TRP A 524 2.14 -4.47 -4.06
CA TRP A 524 0.90 -4.67 -3.32
C TRP A 524 1.02 -5.79 -2.29
N THR A 525 0.50 -5.55 -1.09
CA THR A 525 0.31 -6.59 -0.07
C THR A 525 -1.00 -7.32 -0.30
N HIS A 526 -0.97 -8.63 -0.10
CA HIS A 526 -2.18 -9.42 0.11
C HIS A 526 -2.09 -10.15 1.45
N TYR A 527 -3.19 -10.14 2.19
CA TYR A 527 -3.41 -11.12 3.25
C TYR A 527 -3.14 -12.52 2.70
N HIS A 528 -2.27 -13.30 3.35
CA HIS A 528 -2.00 -14.72 3.06
C HIS A 528 -1.45 -15.10 1.67
N ALA A 529 -1.38 -14.14 0.74
CA ALA A 529 -0.75 -14.28 -0.58
C ALA A 529 0.63 -13.60 -0.66
N GLY A 530 1.04 -12.86 0.39
CA GLY A 530 2.31 -12.12 0.44
C GLY A 530 2.31 -10.85 -0.42
N THR A 531 3.51 -10.36 -0.72
CA THR A 531 3.74 -9.14 -1.47
C THR A 531 3.98 -9.44 -2.95
N TRP A 532 3.34 -8.68 -3.84
CA TRP A 532 3.36 -8.86 -5.29
C TRP A 532 3.90 -7.62 -6.00
N ILE A 533 4.57 -7.83 -7.14
CA ILE A 533 5.12 -6.77 -7.99
C ILE A 533 4.53 -6.90 -9.39
N THR A 534 3.90 -5.84 -9.87
CA THR A 534 3.21 -5.80 -11.17
C THR A 534 3.68 -4.65 -12.04
N GLY A 535 3.83 -4.89 -13.34
CA GLY A 535 4.17 -3.90 -14.36
C GLY A 535 2.91 -3.27 -14.95
N HIS A 536 2.74 -1.96 -14.75
CA HIS A 536 1.65 -1.14 -15.29
C HIS A 536 2.16 -0.11 -16.34
N ASP A 537 3.48 0.09 -16.36
CA ASP A 537 4.31 0.87 -17.28
C ASP A 537 3.91 0.83 -18.77
N ARG A 538 3.44 -0.32 -19.26
CA ARG A 538 3.14 -0.60 -20.68
C ARG A 538 1.70 -1.03 -20.94
N ILE A 539 0.78 -0.69 -20.02
CA ILE A 539 -0.66 -0.87 -20.22
C ILE A 539 -1.13 -0.16 -21.49
N TRP A 540 -0.72 1.10 -21.70
CA TRP A 540 -1.21 1.92 -22.82
C TRP A 540 -0.91 1.32 -24.20
N GLU A 541 0.34 0.93 -24.47
CA GLU A 541 0.73 0.31 -25.75
C GLU A 541 0.16 -1.10 -25.98
N THR A 542 -0.30 -1.79 -24.92
CA THR A 542 -0.87 -3.14 -25.02
C THR A 542 -2.40 -3.19 -25.13
N ILE A 543 -3.09 -2.03 -25.05
CA ILE A 543 -4.52 -1.90 -25.35
C ILE A 543 -4.76 -2.13 -26.84
N VAL A 544 -5.70 -3.00 -27.19
CA VAL A 544 -6.22 -3.11 -28.55
C VAL A 544 -7.44 -2.19 -28.69
N TRP A 545 -7.27 -1.11 -29.42
CA TRP A 545 -8.31 -0.12 -29.69
C TRP A 545 -9.20 -0.54 -30.87
N LYS A 546 -10.51 -0.24 -30.78
CA LYS A 546 -11.49 -0.52 -31.84
C LYS A 546 -11.12 0.19 -33.14
N ASP A 547 -11.27 -0.53 -34.25
CA ASP A 547 -10.83 -0.14 -35.60
C ASP A 547 -9.32 0.26 -35.70
N GLY A 548 -8.52 0.01 -34.65
CA GLY A 548 -7.13 0.45 -34.54
C GLY A 548 -6.95 1.95 -34.27
N ILE A 549 -7.95 2.62 -33.69
CA ILE A 549 -7.95 4.06 -33.45
C ILE A 549 -7.91 4.35 -31.95
N VAL A 550 -6.82 4.95 -31.48
CA VAL A 550 -6.68 5.46 -30.10
C VAL A 550 -7.72 6.56 -29.87
N SER A 551 -8.62 6.33 -28.91
CA SER A 551 -9.76 7.21 -28.60
C SER A 551 -10.04 7.25 -27.08
N PRO A 552 -9.20 7.92 -26.27
CA PRO A 552 -9.44 8.10 -24.83
C PRO A 552 -10.74 8.86 -24.52
N GLU A 553 -11.22 9.73 -25.41
CA GLU A 553 -12.52 10.44 -25.29
C GLU A 553 -13.75 9.51 -25.36
N LEU A 554 -13.51 8.22 -25.61
CA LEU A 554 -14.47 7.13 -25.58
C LEU A 554 -14.14 6.10 -24.47
N GLY A 555 -13.00 6.27 -23.79
CA GLY A 555 -12.45 5.45 -22.72
C GLY A 555 -12.62 3.94 -22.93
N TRP A 556 -13.12 3.24 -21.90
CA TRP A 556 -13.26 1.77 -21.92
C TRP A 556 -14.11 1.26 -23.10
N GLN A 557 -15.04 2.07 -23.60
CA GLN A 557 -15.88 1.71 -24.75
C GLN A 557 -15.22 1.88 -26.12
N ALA A 558 -14.04 2.50 -26.23
CA ALA A 558 -13.17 2.36 -27.41
C ALA A 558 -12.21 1.17 -27.34
N ILE A 559 -12.06 0.52 -26.19
CA ILE A 559 -11.22 -0.67 -26.04
C ILE A 559 -11.91 -1.91 -26.65
N GLU A 560 -11.18 -2.70 -27.43
CA GLU A 560 -11.57 -4.04 -27.91
C GLU A 560 -10.95 -5.15 -27.06
N LYS A 561 -9.71 -4.97 -26.59
CA LYS A 561 -9.06 -5.79 -25.56
C LYS A 561 -8.24 -4.89 -24.64
N MET A 562 -8.43 -5.04 -23.33
CA MET A 562 -7.73 -4.32 -22.27
C MET A 562 -6.20 -4.41 -22.44
N GLY A 563 -5.50 -3.45 -21.84
CA GLY A 563 -4.05 -3.51 -21.66
C GLY A 563 -3.63 -4.75 -20.87
N THR A 564 -2.32 -4.95 -20.74
CA THR A 564 -1.74 -6.08 -20.02
C THR A 564 -0.97 -5.53 -18.84
N THR A 565 -1.29 -6.01 -17.64
CA THR A 565 -0.46 -5.86 -16.45
C THR A 565 0.38 -7.12 -16.32
N ASP A 566 1.71 -6.97 -16.34
CA ASP A 566 2.64 -8.10 -16.24
C ASP A 566 2.93 -8.44 -14.77
N THR A 567 3.00 -9.73 -14.41
CA THR A 567 3.50 -10.15 -13.09
C THR A 567 5.03 -10.18 -13.13
N LEU A 568 5.69 -9.37 -12.31
CA LEU A 568 7.15 -9.19 -12.31
C LEU A 568 7.86 -10.03 -11.25
N GLY A 569 7.22 -10.21 -10.09
CA GLY A 569 7.73 -11.03 -8.99
C GLY A 569 6.75 -11.12 -7.82
N TYR A 570 7.08 -11.96 -6.83
CA TYR A 570 6.39 -12.04 -5.54
C TYR A 570 7.35 -12.42 -4.42
N TYR A 571 7.00 -12.08 -3.17
CA TYR A 571 7.72 -12.42 -1.95
C TYR A 571 6.75 -12.77 -0.82
N LEU A 572 6.94 -13.92 -0.16
CA LEU A 572 6.20 -14.27 1.05
C LEU A 572 7.13 -14.13 2.28
N PRO A 573 6.76 -13.33 3.29
CA PRO A 573 7.45 -13.28 4.58
C PRO A 573 7.66 -14.65 5.25
N HIS A 574 8.91 -14.94 5.61
CA HIS A 574 9.37 -16.21 6.19
C HIS A 574 10.37 -16.04 7.34
N GLY A 575 10.42 -14.85 7.93
CA GLY A 575 11.46 -14.46 8.88
C GLY A 575 12.81 -14.21 8.19
N PRO A 576 13.86 -13.93 8.98
CA PRO A 576 15.19 -13.64 8.46
C PRO A 576 15.96 -14.90 8.00
N ASP A 577 16.48 -14.87 6.76
CA ASP A 577 17.33 -15.91 6.12
C ASP A 577 18.51 -16.44 6.97
N TRP A 578 18.95 -15.69 7.97
CA TRP A 578 20.14 -15.99 8.79
C TRP A 578 19.84 -16.65 10.13
N LEU A 579 18.57 -16.99 10.43
CA LEU A 579 18.20 -17.77 11.62
C LEU A 579 17.74 -19.18 11.23
N ASP A 580 18.37 -20.21 11.80
CA ASP A 580 18.05 -21.63 11.54
C ASP A 580 16.60 -21.98 11.96
N ASN A 581 16.03 -21.27 12.95
CA ASN A 581 14.64 -21.42 13.38
C ASN A 581 14.07 -20.10 13.91
N ALA A 582 13.77 -19.16 13.01
CA ALA A 582 13.19 -17.86 13.35
C ALA A 582 11.96 -17.97 14.28
N THR A 583 11.11 -18.97 14.10
CA THR A 583 9.93 -19.22 14.95
C THR A 583 10.28 -19.39 16.43
N GLU A 584 11.23 -20.25 16.77
CA GLU A 584 11.65 -20.47 18.17
C GLU A 584 12.62 -19.38 18.67
N GLU A 585 13.44 -18.79 17.80
CA GLU A 585 14.48 -17.81 18.18
C GLU A 585 13.94 -16.38 18.36
N LEU A 586 12.83 -16.03 17.71
CA LEU A 586 12.16 -14.73 17.83
C LEU A 586 10.80 -14.82 18.56
N GLY A 587 10.21 -16.01 18.69
CA GLY A 587 9.03 -16.26 19.52
C GLY A 587 7.74 -15.72 18.93
N TYR A 588 7.50 -15.94 17.63
CA TYR A 588 6.27 -15.47 16.96
C TYR A 588 4.98 -16.13 17.49
N ASP A 589 5.08 -17.20 18.28
CA ASP A 589 3.96 -17.81 19.01
C ASP A 589 3.47 -16.97 20.21
N MET A 590 4.06 -15.79 20.43
CA MET A 590 3.72 -14.84 21.48
C MET A 590 2.93 -13.59 21.02
N ALA A 591 2.76 -13.36 19.71
CA ALA A 591 1.97 -12.24 19.17
C ALA A 591 0.46 -12.36 19.53
N ASP A 592 -0.31 -11.26 19.55
CA ASP A 592 -1.76 -11.37 19.75
C ASP A 592 -2.44 -11.95 18.51
N CYS A 593 -3.46 -12.78 18.75
CA CYS A 593 -4.06 -13.63 17.74
C CYS A 593 -5.37 -13.10 17.17
N TRP A 594 -5.62 -11.79 17.26
CA TRP A 594 -6.91 -11.21 16.85
C TRP A 594 -7.11 -11.26 15.32
N ALA A 595 -6.05 -11.06 14.52
CA ALA A 595 -6.04 -11.31 13.08
C ALA A 595 -5.70 -12.77 12.75
N SER A 596 -6.35 -13.71 13.46
CA SER A 596 -6.22 -15.17 13.33
C SER A 596 -4.89 -15.81 13.76
N CYS A 597 -3.81 -15.07 14.03
CA CYS A 597 -2.46 -15.62 14.28
C CYS A 597 -1.92 -16.45 13.08
N MET A 598 -2.14 -15.92 11.87
CA MET A 598 -1.82 -16.61 10.62
C MET A 598 -0.90 -15.76 9.76
N ILE A 599 -0.02 -16.42 9.02
CA ILE A 599 1.09 -15.81 8.26
C ILE A 599 1.11 -16.30 6.82
N PRO A 600 1.62 -15.52 5.85
CA PRO A 600 1.91 -14.10 6.00
C PRO A 600 0.60 -13.28 6.12
N PHE A 601 0.57 -12.23 6.91
CA PHE A 601 -0.52 -11.24 6.97
C PHE A 601 0.09 -9.87 6.66
N ASP A 602 0.46 -9.66 5.40
CA ASP A 602 1.04 -8.41 4.91
C ASP A 602 -0.04 -7.31 4.99
N TRP A 603 0.14 -6.37 5.92
CA TRP A 603 -0.81 -5.29 6.19
C TRP A 603 -0.47 -4.05 5.35
N GLY A 604 0.66 -3.41 5.63
CA GLY A 604 1.12 -2.20 4.97
C GLY A 604 2.35 -2.41 4.07
N LEU A 605 2.55 -1.52 3.09
CA LEU A 605 3.73 -1.51 2.23
C LEU A 605 4.05 -0.08 1.75
N GLN A 606 5.35 0.19 1.56
CA GLN A 606 5.86 1.43 0.96
C GLN A 606 7.05 1.16 0.03
N TYR A 607 7.22 1.98 -1.00
CA TYR A 607 8.33 1.93 -1.95
C TYR A 607 9.29 3.12 -1.75
N ASP A 608 10.54 2.82 -1.39
CA ASP A 608 11.63 3.79 -1.35
C ASP A 608 12.14 4.04 -2.79
N PRO A 609 12.12 5.30 -3.29
CA PRO A 609 12.60 5.68 -4.63
C PRO A 609 14.03 5.25 -4.98
N ARG A 610 14.84 4.80 -4.00
CA ARG A 610 16.15 4.19 -4.20
C ARG A 610 16.10 2.74 -4.70
N GLY A 611 14.91 2.15 -4.82
CA GLY A 611 14.70 0.77 -5.30
C GLY A 611 14.60 -0.26 -4.19
N TYR A 612 13.88 0.05 -3.11
CA TYR A 612 13.66 -0.84 -1.97
C TYR A 612 12.18 -0.84 -1.57
N VAL A 613 11.63 -1.99 -1.21
CA VAL A 613 10.24 -2.14 -0.77
C VAL A 613 10.22 -2.53 0.71
N PHE A 614 9.49 -1.76 1.51
CA PHE A 614 9.29 -2.00 2.94
C PHE A 614 7.93 -2.66 3.13
N VAL A 615 7.91 -3.90 3.61
CA VAL A 615 6.70 -4.70 3.86
C VAL A 615 6.47 -4.81 5.36
N SER A 616 5.26 -4.46 5.82
CA SER A 616 4.81 -4.67 7.19
C SER A 616 3.96 -5.93 7.27
N GLU A 617 4.54 -7.02 7.78
CA GLU A 617 3.82 -8.26 8.05
C GLU A 617 3.42 -8.32 9.52
N MET A 618 2.14 -8.51 9.77
CA MET A 618 1.53 -8.26 11.07
C MET A 618 2.06 -9.14 12.20
N VAL A 619 2.37 -10.42 11.95
CA VAL A 619 2.80 -11.34 13.01
C VAL A 619 4.31 -11.25 13.28
N THR A 620 5.11 -10.97 12.26
CA THR A 620 6.57 -11.19 12.31
C THR A 620 7.42 -9.93 12.20
N GLY A 621 6.97 -8.82 11.60
CA GLY A 621 7.70 -7.55 11.58
C GLY A 621 7.92 -6.95 10.20
N ILE A 622 8.92 -6.07 10.11
CA ILE A 622 9.26 -5.36 8.86
C ILE A 622 10.30 -6.14 8.06
N TYR A 623 10.03 -6.30 6.77
CA TYR A 623 10.95 -6.85 5.78
C TYR A 623 11.33 -5.75 4.79
N VAL A 624 12.61 -5.69 4.43
CA VAL A 624 13.09 -4.86 3.32
C VAL A 624 13.46 -5.79 2.18
N ILE A 625 12.79 -5.68 1.04
CA ILE A 625 13.07 -6.48 -0.14
C ILE A 625 13.47 -5.59 -1.33
N GLN A 626 14.16 -6.17 -2.30
CA GLN A 626 14.53 -5.48 -3.54
C GLN A 626 14.32 -6.40 -4.74
N TYR A 627 13.63 -5.89 -5.75
CA TYR A 627 13.47 -6.51 -7.06
C TYR A 627 14.63 -6.14 -7.99
N ASP A 628 15.06 -7.07 -8.84
CA ASP A 628 16.18 -6.87 -9.78
C ASP A 628 15.97 -5.70 -10.75
N GLY A 629 14.71 -5.40 -11.11
CA GLY A 629 14.38 -4.31 -12.03
C GLY A 629 14.51 -2.91 -11.44
N ASP A 630 14.44 -2.77 -10.10
CA ASP A 630 14.48 -1.47 -9.43
C ASP A 630 15.90 -1.09 -8.95
N LYS A 631 16.91 -1.91 -9.27
CA LYS A 631 18.29 -1.76 -8.77
C LYS A 631 19.00 -0.53 -9.36
N VAL A 632 18.87 0.61 -8.68
CA VAL A 632 19.60 1.86 -8.98
C VAL A 632 21.09 1.70 -8.61
N PRO A 633 22.04 1.82 -9.56
CA PRO A 633 23.48 1.60 -9.30
C PRO A 633 24.11 2.54 -8.27
N GLU A 634 23.52 3.72 -8.08
CA GLU A 634 23.92 4.74 -7.13
C GLU A 634 23.62 4.33 -5.67
N TYR A 635 22.52 3.63 -5.42
CA TYR A 635 22.00 3.31 -4.08
C TYR A 635 22.23 1.84 -3.71
N ASN A 636 23.49 1.41 -3.69
CA ASN A 636 23.85 0.00 -3.51
C ASN A 636 23.92 -0.43 -2.03
N TYR A 637 22.79 -0.87 -1.47
CA TYR A 637 22.67 -1.49 -0.14
C TYR A 637 22.43 -3.01 -0.24
N PRO A 638 23.49 -3.84 -0.32
CA PRO A 638 23.35 -5.30 -0.42
C PRO A 638 23.07 -5.95 0.94
N PRO A 639 22.47 -7.16 0.98
CA PRO A 639 22.20 -7.88 2.24
C PRO A 639 23.47 -8.11 3.06
N LEU A 640 23.50 -7.64 4.30
CA LEU A 640 24.72 -7.66 5.14
C LEU A 640 25.04 -9.04 5.73
N PHE A 641 24.06 -9.95 5.75
CA PHE A 641 24.12 -11.27 6.41
C PHE A 641 25.04 -12.29 5.72
N ASN A 642 25.71 -11.89 4.63
CA ASN A 642 26.65 -12.69 3.85
C ASN A 642 28.15 -12.36 4.09
N GLN A 643 28.51 -11.66 5.18
CA GLN A 643 29.88 -11.17 5.47
C GLN A 643 30.60 -11.87 6.64
#